data_AF-A0A8J1VW56-F1
#
_entry.id   AF-A0A8J1VW56-F1
#
_cell.length_a   1.000
_cell.length_b   1.000
_cell.length_c   1.000
_cell.angle_alpha   90.00
_cell.angle_beta   90.00
_cell.angle_gamma   90.00
#
_symmetry.space_group_name_H-M   'P 1'
#
loop_
_entity.id
_entity.type
_entity.pdbx_description
1 polymer ?
#
loop_
_entity_poly.entity_id
_entity_poly.type
_entity_poly.pdbx_seq_one_letter_code
_entity_poly.pdbx_strand_id
1 'polypeptide(L)'
;MRLTTFVAAILPSIAASVRAADICNGDSSLCFRSYSNVTYIGAHDSYANGTSIADNQDKGVVAQLNDGVRALQIQTHNAADGIHLCHTSCSLLDGGTLESYLTKLAGWLQVNPGDVVTLVMVNIDDLAPTAFTSAFNASGAVDRTYSPPNATLSLDEWPTLSELTNANTNLVVFMDTQADFSSVPYLIDEFSHMFEDAYDVTNPTWDCSANRSTGNPGSSMMLINHFLDLTYTIAGTQLFVPDKTSINTTNSENSIDQHVNNCQNIWGRNPNVILLDFYDSNGNSPFDVAAALNGLAAPSTTVTSGSVTAGSATLNTSTSSPSMTASVTKLSGAERVAFGMPGVWPSFAGVVLGIVGGNGGALLVELLAMDPEGVSLAKARGKDMASLLKASAKIQSRSKSDSKGQAASANDENETDKVKATGKPRKDKVLLICSRGVTQRMRHLMRDIEVLLPHTKKDSKLDSKSSLHLLNELSDLHSCTNTLYLEARRHEDLYLWLSRSPNGPSVKCQVQNVHTMDELKMTGNCLRGSRGICVFDGAWDGDEHWTLMKEMFTHVFSVPRTSRRLKPFVDHVLVFSILDNKVWFRNYQIIEKDPLQPSGPPQTSLVEIGPRFVLTPIRIFEGSFGGPTVFENAEFVSPAAVRSSMRREAGDKYRSRKEGEGERKERGKRRREDVADDQLGRKKVFA
;
A
#
# COMPACT_ATOMS: atom_id res chain seq x y z
N MET A 1 40.21 80.72 10.51
CA MET A 1 38.96 80.02 10.12
C MET A 1 39.38 78.62 9.69
N ARG A 2 38.95 77.58 10.41
CA ARG A 2 39.60 76.26 10.47
C ARG A 2 39.23 75.39 9.26
N LEU A 3 40.24 74.77 8.66
CA LEU A 3 40.12 73.64 7.73
C LEU A 3 39.83 72.38 8.58
N THR A 4 38.69 71.74 8.38
CA THR A 4 38.36 70.44 8.99
C THR A 4 38.46 69.34 7.95
N THR A 5 39.50 68.53 8.09
CA THR A 5 39.78 67.30 7.36
C THR A 5 38.83 66.20 7.84
N PHE A 6 37.99 65.64 6.95
CA PHE A 6 37.24 64.41 7.23
C PHE A 6 38.14 63.21 6.90
N VAL A 7 38.53 62.46 7.94
CA VAL A 7 39.18 61.15 7.80
C VAL A 7 38.07 60.11 7.72
N ALA A 8 37.88 59.50 6.54
CA ALA A 8 37.03 58.34 6.37
C ALA A 8 37.76 57.11 6.95
N ALA A 9 37.24 56.55 8.04
CA ALA A 9 37.71 55.29 8.58
C ALA A 9 37.26 54.15 7.66
N ILE A 10 38.20 53.59 6.89
CA ILE A 10 38.01 52.35 6.15
C ILE A 10 38.12 51.21 7.18
N LEU A 11 36.97 50.67 7.59
CA LEU A 11 36.92 49.38 8.27
C LEU A 11 37.26 48.30 7.22
N PRO A 12 38.26 47.44 7.43
CA PRO A 12 38.47 46.30 6.57
C PRO A 12 37.30 45.34 6.77
N SER A 13 36.46 45.19 5.74
CA SER A 13 35.57 44.04 5.64
C SER A 13 36.43 42.79 5.67
N ILE A 14 36.39 42.06 6.78
CA ILE A 14 36.87 40.69 6.85
C ILE A 14 35.91 39.91 5.96
N ALA A 15 36.23 39.80 4.66
CA ALA A 15 35.64 38.78 3.83
C ALA A 15 36.06 37.46 4.46
N ALA A 16 35.14 36.83 5.18
CA ALA A 16 35.28 35.44 5.56
C ALA A 16 35.43 34.68 4.23
N SER A 17 36.66 34.27 3.94
CA SER A 17 36.96 33.40 2.82
C SER A 17 36.29 32.06 3.16
N VAL A 18 35.05 31.87 2.71
CA VAL A 18 34.39 30.58 2.75
C VAL A 18 35.26 29.68 1.90
N ARG A 19 36.05 28.80 2.55
CA ARG A 19 36.81 27.80 1.82
C ARG A 19 35.81 26.97 1.05
N ALA A 20 36.02 26.87 -0.26
CA ALA A 20 35.28 25.92 -1.07
C ALA A 20 35.41 24.54 -0.42
N ALA A 21 34.32 23.77 -0.36
CA ALA A 21 34.45 22.37 0.00
C ALA A 21 35.40 21.72 -1.03
N ASP A 22 36.58 21.27 -0.59
CA ASP A 22 37.54 20.60 -1.48
C ASP A 22 37.05 19.20 -1.89
N ILE A 23 36.03 18.69 -1.21
CA ILE A 23 35.40 17.38 -1.39
C ILE A 23 33.88 17.55 -1.21
N CYS A 24 33.09 17.06 -2.17
CA CYS A 24 31.63 17.11 -2.12
C CYS A 24 31.07 15.70 -2.16
N ASN A 25 30.21 15.35 -1.20
CA ASN A 25 29.67 13.98 -1.06
C ASN A 25 30.75 12.88 -1.16
N GLY A 26 31.92 13.13 -0.56
CA GLY A 26 33.04 12.19 -0.50
C GLY A 26 34.06 12.25 -1.66
N ASP A 27 33.79 12.98 -2.75
CA ASP A 27 34.74 13.10 -3.87
C ASP A 27 34.86 14.54 -4.42
N SER A 28 36.08 15.00 -4.69
CA SER A 28 36.35 16.34 -5.24
C SER A 28 35.77 16.58 -6.63
N SER A 29 35.63 15.54 -7.45
CA SER A 29 35.10 15.63 -8.81
C SER A 29 33.60 15.91 -8.84
N LEU A 30 32.87 15.54 -7.77
CA LEU A 30 31.44 15.83 -7.64
C LEU A 30 31.15 17.31 -7.38
N CYS A 31 32.11 18.07 -6.85
CA CYS A 31 31.92 19.49 -6.52
C CYS A 31 31.52 20.36 -7.72
N PHE A 32 31.97 20.00 -8.93
CA PHE A 32 31.69 20.75 -10.16
C PHE A 32 30.49 20.20 -10.94
N ARG A 33 29.85 19.13 -10.46
CA ARG A 33 28.66 18.57 -11.10
C ARG A 33 27.42 19.30 -10.60
N SER A 34 26.50 19.58 -11.52
CA SER A 34 25.16 20.05 -11.15
C SER A 34 24.49 19.01 -10.26
N TYR A 35 23.74 19.47 -9.25
CA TYR A 35 22.96 18.63 -8.34
C TYR A 35 22.03 17.65 -9.10
N SER A 36 21.46 18.10 -10.22
CA SER A 36 20.60 17.30 -11.10
C SER A 36 21.36 16.26 -11.95
N ASN A 37 22.69 16.20 -11.86
CA ASN A 37 23.55 15.31 -12.63
C ASN A 37 24.48 14.49 -11.71
N VAL A 38 23.93 14.02 -10.60
CA VAL A 38 24.55 13.09 -9.65
C VAL A 38 23.51 12.04 -9.26
N THR A 39 23.94 10.79 -9.14
CA THR A 39 23.14 9.68 -8.60
C THR A 39 23.43 9.49 -7.12
N TYR A 40 22.39 9.45 -6.30
CA TYR A 40 22.45 9.27 -4.85
C TYR A 40 21.76 7.97 -4.43
N ILE A 41 22.33 7.30 -3.43
CA ILE A 41 21.59 6.28 -2.68
C ILE A 41 20.67 6.97 -1.69
N GLY A 42 19.40 6.54 -1.72
CA GLY A 42 18.34 7.02 -0.87
C GLY A 42 17.87 5.97 0.13
N ALA A 43 17.47 6.42 1.32
CA ALA A 43 16.78 5.59 2.31
C ALA A 43 15.28 5.91 2.34
N HIS A 44 14.47 4.94 1.92
CA HIS A 44 13.01 4.99 2.01
C HIS A 44 12.57 5.03 3.47
N ASP A 45 11.64 5.93 3.81
CA ASP A 45 11.13 6.12 5.18
C ASP A 45 12.22 6.02 6.25
N SER A 46 13.29 6.81 6.03
CA SER A 46 14.55 6.78 6.77
C SER A 46 14.45 6.86 8.31
N TYR A 47 13.32 7.29 8.85
CA TYR A 47 13.02 7.33 10.28
C TYR A 47 12.49 5.99 10.83
N ALA A 48 11.93 5.13 9.98
CA ALA A 48 11.32 3.85 10.32
C ALA A 48 12.40 2.78 10.49
N ASN A 49 13.00 2.76 11.67
CA ASN A 49 14.00 1.78 12.09
C ASN A 49 13.68 1.20 13.47
N GLY A 50 14.06 -0.06 13.70
CA GLY A 50 13.76 -0.74 14.96
C GLY A 50 13.69 -2.26 14.86
N THR A 51 12.60 -2.83 15.38
CA THR A 51 12.31 -4.28 15.32
C THR A 51 10.90 -4.57 14.79
N SER A 52 10.24 -3.55 14.22
CA SER A 52 8.91 -3.65 13.63
C SER A 52 8.96 -4.35 12.27
N ILE A 53 7.85 -5.00 11.92
CA ILE A 53 7.65 -5.49 10.55
C ILE A 53 7.56 -4.35 9.54
N ALA A 54 7.14 -3.16 9.99
CA ALA A 54 7.01 -1.95 9.19
C ALA A 54 8.26 -1.05 9.22
N ASP A 55 9.39 -1.55 9.72
CA ASP A 55 10.65 -0.80 9.58
C ASP A 55 11.12 -0.86 8.13
N ASN A 56 11.61 0.27 7.62
CA ASN A 56 12.27 0.38 6.32
C ASN A 56 13.78 0.32 6.42
N GLN A 57 14.39 0.60 7.58
CA GLN A 57 15.84 0.67 7.73
C GLN A 57 16.32 -0.01 9.02
N ASP A 58 17.54 -0.57 9.03
CA ASP A 58 18.15 -1.14 10.24
C ASP A 58 18.83 -0.08 11.12
N LYS A 59 19.24 1.03 10.51
CA LYS A 59 20.06 2.07 11.14
C LYS A 59 19.31 3.39 11.23
N GLY A 60 19.59 4.17 12.27
CA GLY A 60 19.06 5.54 12.40
C GLY A 60 19.71 6.52 11.42
N VAL A 61 19.02 7.62 11.11
CA VAL A 61 19.41 8.62 10.08
C VAL A 61 20.89 9.06 10.11
N VAL A 62 21.48 9.28 11.28
CA VAL A 62 22.90 9.70 11.38
C VAL A 62 23.85 8.61 10.87
N ALA A 63 23.55 7.33 11.15
CA ALA A 63 24.33 6.22 10.64
C ALA A 63 24.11 6.02 9.14
N GLN A 64 22.88 6.23 8.63
CA GLN A 64 22.59 6.24 7.18
C GLN A 64 23.46 7.27 6.45
N LEU A 65 23.51 8.50 6.97
CA LEU A 65 24.33 9.57 6.42
C LEU A 65 25.83 9.25 6.51
N ASN A 66 26.31 8.66 7.61
CA ASN A 66 27.71 8.26 7.74
C ASN A 66 28.09 7.13 6.76
N ASP A 67 27.16 6.23 6.44
CA ASP A 67 27.38 5.13 5.49
C ASP A 67 27.39 5.61 4.03
N GLY A 68 26.90 6.82 3.75
CA GLY A 68 26.94 7.43 2.41
C GLY A 68 25.57 7.73 1.80
N VAL A 69 24.46 7.48 2.51
CA VAL A 69 23.12 7.86 2.05
C VAL A 69 23.06 9.38 1.91
N ARG A 70 22.56 9.89 0.78
CA ARG A 70 22.45 11.34 0.50
C ARG A 70 21.05 11.77 0.07
N ALA A 71 20.12 10.83 -0.06
CA ALA A 71 18.69 11.14 -0.15
C ALA A 71 17.94 10.46 1.00
N LEU A 72 17.08 11.20 1.68
CA LEU A 72 16.27 10.72 2.79
C LEU A 72 14.81 10.95 2.44
N GLN A 73 14.00 9.90 2.42
CA GLN A 73 12.55 10.07 2.37
C GLN A 73 11.99 10.00 3.79
N ILE A 74 11.00 10.85 4.09
CA ILE A 74 10.19 10.80 5.31
C ILE A 74 8.71 10.95 4.99
N GLN A 75 7.86 10.35 5.81
CA GLN A 75 6.41 10.50 5.72
C GLN A 75 5.89 11.28 6.93
N THR A 76 5.24 12.41 6.66
CA THR A 76 4.79 13.35 7.69
C THR A 76 3.29 13.22 7.94
N HIS A 77 2.90 13.21 9.21
CA HIS A 77 1.50 13.13 9.67
C HIS A 77 1.24 14.20 10.75
N ASN A 78 0.02 14.72 10.78
CA ASN A 78 -0.44 15.66 11.80
C ASN A 78 -0.83 14.93 13.09
N ALA A 79 -0.15 15.26 14.20
CA ALA A 79 -0.44 14.73 15.53
C ALA A 79 -0.84 15.84 16.51
N ALA A 80 -1.24 15.45 17.73
CA ALA A 80 -1.75 16.39 18.74
C ALA A 80 -0.70 17.39 19.24
N ASP A 81 0.58 17.02 19.18
CA ASP A 81 1.74 17.77 19.68
C ASP A 81 2.69 18.24 18.56
N GLY A 82 2.32 18.08 17.29
CA GLY A 82 3.07 18.58 16.14
C GLY A 82 3.04 17.63 14.95
N ILE A 83 3.92 17.87 13.98
CA ILE A 83 4.09 16.98 12.82
C ILE A 83 5.01 15.83 13.24
N HIS A 84 4.56 14.60 13.05
CA HIS A 84 5.28 13.37 13.36
C HIS A 84 5.67 12.63 12.09
N LEU A 85 6.67 11.76 12.20
CA LEU A 85 7.12 10.88 11.13
C LEU A 85 6.51 9.50 11.33
N CYS A 86 5.58 9.11 10.47
CA CYS A 86 4.78 7.91 10.71
C CYS A 86 4.60 7.06 9.46
N HIS A 87 4.86 5.75 9.59
CA HIS A 87 4.74 4.80 8.48
C HIS A 87 3.27 4.46 8.30
N THR A 88 2.64 4.96 7.25
CA THR A 88 1.18 4.86 6.99
C THR A 88 0.27 5.53 8.05
N SER A 89 0.55 5.36 9.35
CA SER A 89 -0.11 6.03 10.47
C SER A 89 0.77 5.93 11.72
N CYS A 90 0.66 6.91 12.64
CA CYS A 90 1.46 6.92 13.88
C CYS A 90 1.08 5.79 14.86
N SER A 91 -0.01 5.06 14.61
CA SER A 91 -0.36 3.87 15.38
C SER A 91 0.41 2.62 14.93
N LEU A 92 0.86 2.60 13.68
CA LEU A 92 1.65 1.50 13.13
C LEU A 92 3.12 1.65 13.51
N LEU A 93 3.68 2.83 13.21
CA LEU A 93 5.04 3.20 13.57
C LEU A 93 5.11 4.73 13.65
N ASP A 94 5.65 5.23 14.76
CA ASP A 94 5.91 6.65 14.99
C ASP A 94 7.41 6.82 15.29
N GLY A 95 8.14 7.45 14.38
CA GLY A 95 9.56 7.77 14.53
C GLY A 95 9.84 9.03 15.34
N GLY A 96 8.79 9.68 15.86
CA GLY A 96 8.84 10.91 16.63
C GLY A 96 8.59 12.16 15.79
N THR A 97 8.84 13.33 16.40
CA THR A 97 8.55 14.62 15.78
C THR A 97 9.47 14.93 14.60
N LEU A 98 8.92 15.65 13.60
CA LEU A 98 9.69 16.21 12.48
C LEU A 98 10.85 17.09 12.98
N GLU A 99 10.61 17.92 14.01
CA GLU A 99 11.65 18.78 14.62
C GLU A 99 12.84 17.97 15.14
N SER A 100 12.59 16.86 15.84
CA SER A 100 13.65 15.99 16.38
C SER A 100 14.47 15.36 15.25
N TYR A 101 13.81 14.92 14.17
CA TYR A 101 14.48 14.37 13.01
C TYR A 101 15.34 15.43 12.29
N LEU A 102 14.76 16.59 12.01
CA LEU A 102 15.47 17.72 11.39
C LEU A 102 16.65 18.21 12.24
N THR A 103 16.53 18.17 13.57
CA THR A 103 17.63 18.55 14.48
C THR A 103 18.83 17.61 14.31
N LYS A 104 18.60 16.30 14.14
CA LYS A 104 19.67 15.33 13.87
C LYS A 104 20.32 15.59 12.50
N LEU A 105 19.50 15.85 11.48
CA LEU A 105 19.97 16.14 10.12
C LEU A 105 20.79 17.44 10.07
N ALA A 106 20.27 18.53 10.64
CA ALA A 106 20.96 19.82 10.69
C ALA A 106 22.28 19.73 11.48
N GLY A 107 22.29 19.02 12.62
CA GLY A 107 23.51 18.77 13.38
C GLY A 107 24.55 17.97 12.59
N TRP A 108 24.12 16.99 11.79
CA TRP A 108 25.02 16.23 10.92
C TRP A 108 25.60 17.08 9.78
N LEU A 109 24.77 17.89 9.11
CA LEU A 109 25.22 18.83 8.06
C LEU A 109 26.14 19.92 8.62
N GLN A 110 26.03 20.23 9.91
CA GLN A 110 26.93 21.17 10.57
C GLN A 110 28.37 20.65 10.67
N VAL A 111 28.52 19.36 10.98
CA VAL A 111 29.84 18.72 11.07
C VAL A 111 30.34 18.19 9.72
N ASN A 112 29.46 18.09 8.72
CA ASN A 112 29.77 17.69 7.34
C ASN A 112 29.36 18.78 6.33
N PRO A 113 30.01 19.95 6.31
CA PRO A 113 29.62 21.08 5.44
C PRO A 113 29.87 20.84 3.94
N GLY A 114 30.69 19.84 3.58
CA GLY A 114 30.92 19.45 2.18
C GLY A 114 29.85 18.52 1.61
N ASP A 115 28.90 18.06 2.42
CA ASP A 115 27.88 17.12 1.98
C ASP A 115 26.58 17.84 1.63
N VAL A 116 26.02 17.53 0.47
CA VAL A 116 24.68 17.94 0.03
C VAL A 116 23.73 16.77 0.24
N VAL A 117 22.65 17.01 0.99
CA VAL A 117 21.63 16.02 1.31
C VAL A 117 20.28 16.45 0.74
N THR A 118 19.57 15.48 0.17
CA THR A 118 18.19 15.62 -0.30
C THR A 118 17.24 15.08 0.75
N LEU A 119 16.20 15.84 1.08
CA LEU A 119 15.09 15.40 1.93
C LEU A 119 13.80 15.42 1.09
N VAL A 120 13.20 14.26 0.88
CA VAL A 120 11.89 14.11 0.23
C VAL A 120 10.84 13.92 1.31
N MET A 121 9.85 14.81 1.38
CA MET A 121 8.79 14.78 2.39
C MET A 121 7.45 14.42 1.77
N VAL A 122 6.93 13.26 2.18
CA VAL A 122 5.56 12.83 1.85
C VAL A 122 4.59 13.51 2.83
N ASN A 123 3.76 14.43 2.34
CA ASN A 123 2.78 15.22 3.10
C ASN A 123 1.38 14.60 3.01
N ILE A 124 1.22 13.44 3.66
CA ILE A 124 0.04 12.58 3.55
C ILE A 124 -1.30 13.25 3.93
N ASP A 125 -1.25 14.27 4.79
CA ASP A 125 -2.41 14.93 5.39
C ASP A 125 -2.75 16.26 4.68
N ASP A 126 -2.12 16.54 3.54
CA ASP A 126 -2.30 17.78 2.76
C ASP A 126 -2.13 19.05 3.62
N LEU A 127 -1.17 19.05 4.53
CA LEU A 127 -0.91 20.22 5.37
C LEU A 127 -0.35 21.35 4.54
N ALA A 128 -0.76 22.58 4.85
CA ALA A 128 -0.17 23.76 4.20
C ALA A 128 1.35 23.82 4.49
N PRO A 129 2.19 24.23 3.52
CA PRO A 129 3.65 24.23 3.68
C PRO A 129 4.11 25.15 4.81
N THR A 130 3.33 26.20 5.12
CA THR A 130 3.56 27.08 6.27
C THR A 130 3.52 26.37 7.61
N ALA A 131 2.82 25.23 7.74
CA ALA A 131 2.77 24.43 8.97
C ALA A 131 4.14 23.83 9.34
N PHE A 132 4.97 23.51 8.34
CA PHE A 132 6.28 22.89 8.50
C PHE A 132 7.36 23.88 8.98
N THR A 133 7.15 25.18 8.74
CA THR A 133 8.15 26.24 9.02
C THR A 133 8.58 26.26 10.49
N SER A 134 7.67 25.94 11.42
CA SER A 134 7.97 25.88 12.85
C SER A 134 9.05 24.84 13.19
N ALA A 135 8.93 23.63 12.66
CA ALA A 135 9.90 22.55 12.86
C ALA A 135 11.25 22.86 12.19
N PHE A 136 11.24 23.43 10.98
CA PHE A 136 12.46 23.85 10.28
C PHE A 136 13.22 24.96 11.01
N ASN A 137 12.49 25.94 11.56
CA ASN A 137 13.10 27.02 12.35
C ASN A 137 13.62 26.51 13.69
N ALA A 138 12.83 25.70 14.42
CA ALA A 138 13.20 25.20 15.74
C ALA A 138 14.42 24.25 15.71
N SER A 139 14.50 23.42 14.67
CA SER A 139 15.65 22.52 14.45
C SER A 139 16.91 23.20 13.94
N GLY A 140 16.81 24.45 13.44
CA GLY A 140 17.88 25.14 12.74
C GLY A 140 18.15 24.63 11.32
N ALA A 141 17.33 23.70 10.80
CA ALA A 141 17.51 23.15 9.46
C ALA A 141 17.26 24.20 8.36
N VAL A 142 16.41 25.20 8.62
CA VAL A 142 16.08 26.27 7.67
C VAL A 142 17.31 26.99 7.13
N ASP A 143 18.34 27.20 7.96
CA ASP A 143 19.57 27.90 7.60
C ASP A 143 20.46 27.13 6.61
N ARG A 144 20.11 25.87 6.33
CA ARG A 144 20.78 24.99 5.37
C ARG A 144 19.97 24.75 4.10
N THR A 145 18.74 25.22 4.03
CA THR A 145 17.86 24.90 2.92
C THR A 145 18.20 25.69 1.65
N TYR A 146 18.20 25.02 0.51
CA TYR A 146 18.26 25.66 -0.80
C TYR A 146 16.88 26.17 -1.21
N SER A 147 16.81 27.42 -1.68
CA SER A 147 15.62 28.00 -2.32
C SER A 147 15.93 28.26 -3.79
N PRO A 148 15.23 27.62 -4.73
CA PRO A 148 15.44 27.88 -6.16
C PRO A 148 15.01 29.31 -6.52
N PRO A 149 15.62 29.93 -7.55
CA PRO A 149 15.26 31.27 -7.98
C PRO A 149 13.88 31.32 -8.67
N ASN A 150 13.38 30.19 -9.17
CA ASN A 150 12.12 30.05 -9.87
C ASN A 150 11.33 28.86 -9.32
N ALA A 151 10.01 28.88 -9.52
CA ALA A 151 9.11 27.79 -9.12
C ALA A 151 9.34 26.48 -9.90
N THR A 152 10.05 26.53 -11.02
CA THR A 152 10.43 25.38 -11.84
C THR A 152 11.84 25.60 -12.38
N LEU A 153 12.68 24.56 -12.35
CA LEU A 153 14.02 24.55 -12.93
C LEU A 153 14.18 23.40 -13.93
N SER A 154 14.83 23.65 -15.06
CA SER A 154 15.34 22.57 -15.92
C SER A 154 16.58 21.92 -15.29
N LEU A 155 16.96 20.74 -15.78
CA LEU A 155 18.11 19.99 -15.27
C LEU A 155 19.40 20.84 -15.24
N ASP A 156 19.66 21.63 -16.27
CA ASP A 156 20.87 22.45 -16.40
C ASP A 156 20.86 23.74 -15.54
N GLU A 157 19.72 24.12 -14.98
CA GLU A 157 19.58 25.30 -14.11
C GLU A 157 19.90 25.00 -12.64
N TRP A 158 20.02 23.71 -12.26
CA TRP A 158 20.38 23.33 -10.91
C TRP A 158 21.85 23.69 -10.60
N PRO A 159 22.12 24.27 -9.41
CA PRO A 159 23.47 24.62 -9.01
C PRO A 159 24.36 23.39 -8.86
N THR A 160 25.66 23.60 -8.91
CA THR A 160 26.66 22.58 -8.58
C THR A 160 26.69 22.29 -7.08
N LEU A 161 27.23 21.12 -6.70
CA LEU A 161 27.36 20.78 -5.28
C LEU A 161 28.27 21.77 -4.53
N SER A 162 29.31 22.29 -5.18
CA SER A 162 30.16 23.33 -4.58
C SER A 162 29.41 24.63 -4.35
N GLU A 163 28.52 25.04 -5.26
CA GLU A 163 27.71 26.25 -5.07
C GLU A 163 26.76 26.10 -3.87
N LEU A 164 26.12 24.93 -3.72
CA LEU A 164 25.25 24.64 -2.57
C LEU A 164 26.01 24.64 -1.24
N THR A 165 27.16 23.97 -1.19
CA THR A 165 27.99 23.90 0.03
C THR A 165 28.63 25.24 0.39
N ASN A 166 29.11 26.00 -0.60
CA ASN A 166 29.70 27.33 -0.39
C ASN A 166 28.65 28.36 0.04
N ALA A 167 27.42 28.24 -0.42
CA ALA A 167 26.30 29.05 0.04
C ALA A 167 25.76 28.60 1.41
N ASN A 168 26.28 27.51 1.98
CA ASN A 168 25.76 26.86 3.18
C ASN A 168 24.27 26.46 3.04
N THR A 169 23.82 26.20 1.80
CA THR A 169 22.46 25.74 1.46
C THR A 169 22.49 24.28 1.01
N ASN A 170 23.18 23.44 1.77
CA ASN A 170 23.47 22.05 1.41
C ASN A 170 22.36 21.05 1.79
N LEU A 171 21.13 21.53 2.03
CA LEU A 171 19.93 20.73 2.20
C LEU A 171 18.90 21.10 1.11
N VAL A 172 18.59 20.17 0.21
CA VAL A 172 17.55 20.35 -0.82
C VAL A 172 16.30 19.61 -0.35
N VAL A 173 15.17 20.31 -0.21
CA VAL A 173 13.94 19.73 0.35
C VAL A 173 12.84 19.71 -0.70
N PHE A 174 12.30 18.52 -0.97
CA PHE A 174 11.13 18.30 -1.80
C PHE A 174 9.91 17.95 -0.96
N MET A 175 8.74 18.34 -1.43
CA MET A 175 7.45 18.00 -0.85
C MET A 175 6.50 17.53 -1.96
N ASP A 176 5.87 16.37 -1.75
CA ASP A 176 5.07 15.68 -2.76
C ASP A 176 3.76 16.40 -3.11
N THR A 177 3.17 17.09 -2.14
CA THR A 177 1.86 17.73 -2.23
C THR A 177 1.81 19.02 -1.43
N GLN A 178 1.01 19.98 -1.91
CA GLN A 178 0.80 21.30 -1.28
C GLN A 178 2.02 22.22 -1.22
N ALA A 179 3.15 21.86 -1.84
CA ALA A 179 4.27 22.79 -1.99
C ALA A 179 3.82 24.09 -2.67
N ASP A 180 4.27 25.22 -2.14
CA ASP A 180 3.91 26.55 -2.66
C ASP A 180 5.13 27.47 -2.62
N PHE A 181 5.73 27.64 -3.79
CA PHE A 181 6.89 28.49 -4.00
C PHE A 181 6.69 29.93 -3.49
N SER A 182 5.46 30.45 -3.54
CA SER A 182 5.19 31.84 -3.15
C SER A 182 5.20 32.07 -1.64
N SER A 183 4.90 31.03 -0.85
CA SER A 183 4.85 31.13 0.62
C SER A 183 6.08 30.53 1.30
N VAL A 184 6.57 29.37 0.84
CA VAL A 184 7.72 28.68 1.43
C VAL A 184 8.64 28.15 0.32
N PRO A 185 9.49 28.99 -0.29
CA PRO A 185 10.23 28.65 -1.51
C PRO A 185 11.27 27.53 -1.35
N TYR A 186 11.75 27.27 -0.13
CA TYR A 186 12.68 26.17 0.13
C TYR A 186 12.01 24.79 0.23
N LEU A 187 10.67 24.74 0.30
CA LEU A 187 9.90 23.51 0.18
C LEU A 187 9.51 23.34 -1.28
N ILE A 188 10.38 22.69 -2.04
CA ILE A 188 10.29 22.58 -3.49
C ILE A 188 9.22 21.56 -3.85
N ASP A 189 8.34 21.89 -4.79
CA ASP A 189 7.36 20.93 -5.32
C ASP A 189 8.11 19.80 -6.03
N GLU A 190 7.94 18.59 -5.50
CA GLU A 190 8.64 17.40 -5.98
C GLU A 190 8.33 17.13 -7.44
N PHE A 191 7.03 17.02 -7.77
CA PHE A 191 6.60 16.48 -9.05
C PHE A 191 6.77 17.43 -10.23
N SER A 192 7.09 18.70 -10.01
CA SER A 192 7.52 19.64 -11.04
C SER A 192 9.02 19.56 -11.37
N HIS A 193 9.83 19.02 -10.46
CA HIS A 193 11.30 18.95 -10.60
C HIS A 193 11.84 17.53 -10.70
N MET A 194 11.09 16.55 -10.22
CA MET A 194 11.43 15.14 -10.15
C MET A 194 10.20 14.32 -10.52
N PHE A 195 10.39 13.20 -11.19
CA PHE A 195 9.35 12.19 -11.31
C PHE A 195 9.78 10.93 -10.59
N GLU A 196 8.78 10.12 -10.26
CA GLU A 196 8.99 8.80 -9.69
C GLU A 196 8.31 7.74 -10.56
N ASP A 197 8.90 6.56 -10.55
CA ASP A 197 8.27 5.34 -11.06
C ASP A 197 7.29 4.75 -10.04
N ALA A 198 6.74 3.57 -10.33
CA ALA A 198 5.78 2.93 -9.44
C ALA A 198 6.42 2.53 -8.10
N TYR A 199 5.78 2.95 -7.00
CA TYR A 199 6.01 2.45 -5.64
C TYR A 199 4.96 1.36 -5.30
N ASP A 200 5.04 0.75 -4.12
CA ASP A 200 4.20 -0.38 -3.68
C ASP A 200 4.32 -1.61 -4.61
N VAL A 201 5.48 -1.77 -5.26
CA VAL A 201 5.71 -2.85 -6.22
C VAL A 201 6.00 -4.16 -5.50
N THR A 202 5.32 -5.22 -5.90
CA THR A 202 5.48 -6.57 -5.31
C THR A 202 6.21 -7.53 -6.24
N ASN A 203 6.77 -7.03 -7.34
CA ASN A 203 7.51 -7.82 -8.32
C ASN A 203 8.71 -7.04 -8.87
N PRO A 204 9.87 -7.68 -9.11
CA PRO A 204 11.11 -7.01 -9.52
C PRO A 204 11.21 -6.82 -11.04
N THR A 205 10.15 -6.31 -11.68
CA THR A 205 10.18 -6.04 -13.13
C THR A 205 10.83 -4.70 -13.48
N TRP A 206 10.73 -3.71 -12.59
CA TRP A 206 11.44 -2.43 -12.65
C TRP A 206 11.18 -1.64 -13.96
N ASP A 207 9.90 -1.36 -14.29
CA ASP A 207 9.50 -0.81 -15.59
C ASP A 207 9.95 0.65 -15.89
N CYS A 208 10.44 1.37 -14.86
CA CYS A 208 10.91 2.75 -14.87
C CYS A 208 10.04 3.76 -15.65
N SER A 209 8.75 3.48 -15.77
CA SER A 209 7.78 4.40 -16.37
C SER A 209 7.40 5.48 -15.36
N ALA A 210 7.32 6.74 -15.81
CA ALA A 210 6.92 7.83 -14.93
C ALA A 210 5.49 7.59 -14.41
N ASN A 211 5.35 7.41 -13.09
CA ASN A 211 4.10 7.12 -12.39
C ASN A 211 3.56 8.37 -11.70
N ARG A 212 4.43 9.13 -11.02
CA ARG A 212 4.10 10.40 -10.36
C ARG A 212 4.91 11.55 -10.95
N SER A 213 4.22 12.53 -11.54
CA SER A 213 4.81 13.74 -12.13
C SER A 213 3.73 14.78 -12.41
N THR A 214 4.04 16.06 -12.22
CA THR A 214 3.25 17.22 -12.66
C THR A 214 4.00 18.04 -13.72
N GLY A 215 5.33 17.93 -13.73
CA GLY A 215 6.23 18.44 -14.76
C GLY A 215 6.38 17.48 -15.95
N ASN A 216 7.38 17.74 -16.79
CA ASN A 216 7.73 16.91 -17.92
C ASN A 216 8.82 15.90 -17.53
N PRO A 217 8.51 14.59 -17.41
CA PRO A 217 9.50 13.58 -17.03
C PRO A 217 10.74 13.56 -17.91
N GLY A 218 10.65 13.96 -19.19
CA GLY A 218 11.79 14.02 -20.09
C GLY A 218 12.86 15.05 -19.69
N SER A 219 12.49 16.06 -18.88
CA SER A 219 13.35 17.16 -18.44
C SER A 219 13.40 17.35 -16.92
N SER A 220 12.88 16.39 -16.15
CA SER A 220 12.90 16.38 -14.69
C SER A 220 13.94 15.39 -14.16
N MET A 221 14.36 15.55 -12.92
CA MET A 221 15.14 14.53 -12.21
C MET A 221 14.31 13.25 -12.05
N MET A 222 14.98 12.15 -11.73
CA MET A 222 14.36 10.84 -11.58
C MET A 222 14.70 10.22 -10.23
N LEU A 223 13.68 9.90 -9.45
CA LEU A 223 13.79 9.02 -8.29
C LEU A 223 13.16 7.69 -8.65
N ILE A 224 13.89 6.60 -8.44
CA ILE A 224 13.39 5.25 -8.64
C ILE A 224 13.10 4.59 -7.29
N ASN A 225 11.90 4.04 -7.16
CA ASN A 225 11.45 3.26 -6.02
C ASN A 225 11.99 1.84 -6.16
N HIS A 226 13.24 1.63 -5.75
CA HIS A 226 13.90 0.33 -5.85
C HIS A 226 13.76 -0.46 -4.55
N PHE A 227 12.53 -0.69 -4.13
CA PHE A 227 12.19 -1.55 -3.00
C PHE A 227 10.97 -2.40 -3.38
N LEU A 228 10.84 -3.55 -2.71
CA LEU A 228 9.68 -4.43 -2.89
C LEU A 228 8.86 -4.43 -1.61
N ASP A 229 7.54 -4.45 -1.76
CA ASP A 229 6.62 -4.57 -0.65
C ASP A 229 5.99 -5.95 -0.57
N LEU A 230 5.78 -6.40 0.67
CA LEU A 230 4.82 -7.43 1.02
C LEU A 230 3.52 -6.77 1.44
N THR A 231 2.43 -7.34 0.95
CA THR A 231 1.09 -6.86 1.26
C THR A 231 0.45 -7.74 2.33
N TYR A 232 0.10 -7.15 3.46
CA TYR A 232 -0.66 -7.80 4.54
C TYR A 232 -2.03 -7.15 4.68
N THR A 233 -3.08 -7.96 4.71
CA THR A 233 -4.43 -7.43 4.98
C THR A 233 -4.85 -7.75 6.41
N ILE A 234 -4.90 -6.72 7.25
CA ILE A 234 -5.34 -6.82 8.64
C ILE A 234 -6.65 -6.05 8.79
N ALA A 235 -7.72 -6.73 9.22
CA ALA A 235 -9.03 -6.13 9.47
C ALA A 235 -9.63 -5.33 8.29
N GLY A 236 -9.21 -5.63 7.05
CA GLY A 236 -9.68 -4.95 5.83
C GLY A 236 -8.89 -3.70 5.43
N THR A 237 -7.80 -3.38 6.14
CA THR A 237 -6.80 -2.40 5.71
C THR A 237 -5.63 -3.17 5.10
N GLN A 238 -5.28 -2.80 3.86
CA GLN A 238 -4.11 -3.30 3.18
C GLN A 238 -2.89 -2.52 3.71
N LEU A 239 -1.95 -3.25 4.28
CA LEU A 239 -0.71 -2.72 4.82
C LEU A 239 0.43 -3.17 3.91
N PHE A 240 1.18 -2.20 3.42
CA PHE A 240 2.43 -2.42 2.72
C PHE A 240 3.54 -2.37 3.76
N VAL A 241 4.38 -3.40 3.77
CA VAL A 241 5.61 -3.42 4.56
C VAL A 241 6.73 -3.95 3.68
N PRO A 242 7.98 -3.56 3.94
CA PRO A 242 9.11 -3.98 3.13
C PRO A 242 9.25 -5.50 3.02
N ASP A 243 9.57 -6.01 1.82
CA ASP A 243 9.89 -7.41 1.58
C ASP A 243 11.31 -7.75 2.07
N LYS A 244 11.42 -7.92 3.40
CA LYS A 244 12.64 -8.36 4.07
C LYS A 244 13.10 -9.76 3.61
N THR A 245 12.22 -10.57 3.01
CA THR A 245 12.57 -11.93 2.59
C THR A 245 13.37 -11.95 1.29
N SER A 246 13.10 -11.00 0.39
CA SER A 246 13.80 -10.86 -0.89
C SER A 246 14.88 -9.78 -0.87
N ILE A 247 15.09 -9.09 0.25
CA ILE A 247 15.88 -7.85 0.32
C ILE A 247 17.31 -7.98 -0.20
N ASN A 248 18.00 -9.09 0.07
CA ASN A 248 19.37 -9.31 -0.44
C ASN A 248 19.40 -9.53 -1.96
N THR A 249 18.27 -9.92 -2.57
CA THR A 249 18.15 -9.98 -4.03
C THR A 249 17.75 -8.61 -4.58
N THR A 250 16.79 -7.94 -3.95
CA THR A 250 16.34 -6.59 -4.31
C THR A 250 17.51 -5.61 -4.31
N ASN A 251 18.29 -5.54 -3.23
CA ASN A 251 19.38 -4.58 -3.10
C ASN A 251 20.71 -5.08 -3.69
N SER A 252 20.68 -6.08 -4.57
CA SER A 252 21.89 -6.58 -5.24
C SER A 252 22.27 -5.69 -6.42
N GLU A 253 23.57 -5.63 -6.76
CA GLU A 253 24.06 -4.86 -7.93
C GLU A 253 23.26 -5.21 -9.19
N ASN A 254 23.04 -6.50 -9.45
CA ASN A 254 22.30 -6.95 -10.62
C ASN A 254 20.86 -6.41 -10.69
N SER A 255 20.16 -6.36 -9.55
CA SER A 255 18.78 -5.86 -9.50
C SER A 255 18.74 -4.34 -9.68
N ILE A 256 19.64 -3.62 -9.01
CA ILE A 256 19.76 -2.16 -9.14
C ILE A 256 20.15 -1.80 -10.59
N ASP A 257 21.15 -2.47 -11.15
CA ASP A 257 21.59 -2.27 -12.53
C ASP A 257 20.47 -2.59 -13.52
N GLN A 258 19.66 -3.63 -13.29
CA GLN A 258 18.49 -3.91 -14.12
C GLN A 258 17.53 -2.70 -14.13
N HIS A 259 17.22 -2.15 -12.95
CA HIS A 259 16.34 -0.99 -12.85
C HIS A 259 16.93 0.23 -13.57
N VAL A 260 18.20 0.52 -13.30
CA VAL A 260 18.94 1.63 -13.90
C VAL A 260 18.99 1.49 -15.43
N ASN A 261 19.28 0.31 -15.95
CA ASN A 261 19.32 0.06 -17.39
C ASN A 261 17.95 0.27 -18.05
N ASN A 262 16.87 -0.18 -17.40
CA ASN A 262 15.51 0.09 -17.89
C ASN A 262 15.24 1.60 -17.97
N CYS A 263 15.65 2.35 -16.95
CA CYS A 263 15.55 3.81 -16.95
C CYS A 263 16.39 4.47 -18.04
N GLN A 264 17.65 4.06 -18.21
CA GLN A 264 18.52 4.58 -19.26
C GLN A 264 17.95 4.31 -20.66
N ASN A 265 17.33 3.15 -20.87
CA ASN A 265 16.70 2.79 -22.15
C ASN A 265 15.50 3.70 -22.50
N ILE A 266 14.76 4.17 -21.50
CA ILE A 266 13.58 5.04 -21.70
C ILE A 266 14.00 6.52 -21.73
N TRP A 267 14.83 6.95 -20.78
CA TRP A 267 15.09 8.37 -20.49
C TRP A 267 16.47 8.86 -20.94
N GLY A 268 17.37 7.96 -21.35
CA GLY A 268 18.71 8.28 -21.85
C GLY A 268 19.67 8.83 -20.78
N ARG A 269 19.35 8.68 -19.49
CA ARG A 269 20.14 9.20 -18.36
C ARG A 269 19.98 8.35 -17.09
N ASN A 270 20.90 8.53 -16.16
CA ASN A 270 20.90 7.84 -14.87
C ASN A 270 19.80 8.39 -13.94
N PRO A 271 19.28 7.58 -13.01
CA PRO A 271 18.47 8.09 -11.91
C PRO A 271 19.27 9.03 -11.03
N ASN A 272 18.61 10.06 -10.51
CA ASN A 272 19.18 10.95 -9.51
C ASN A 272 19.13 10.33 -8.13
N VAL A 273 18.07 9.60 -7.81
CA VAL A 273 17.91 8.92 -6.52
C VAL A 273 17.53 7.46 -6.76
N ILE A 274 18.28 6.55 -6.15
CA ILE A 274 17.94 5.14 -6.05
C ILE A 274 17.45 4.92 -4.62
N LEU A 275 16.13 4.87 -4.44
CA LEU A 275 15.51 4.80 -3.12
C LEU A 275 15.35 3.34 -2.69
N LEU A 276 15.86 2.99 -1.50
CA LEU A 276 15.94 1.61 -1.01
C LEU A 276 15.31 1.46 0.37
N ASP A 277 14.68 0.31 0.60
CA ASP A 277 14.50 -0.26 1.93
C ASP A 277 15.76 -1.04 2.31
N PHE A 278 16.16 -0.98 3.59
CA PHE A 278 17.33 -1.67 4.15
C PHE A 278 18.57 -1.49 3.28
N TYR A 279 18.95 -0.23 3.03
CA TYR A 279 20.04 0.14 2.12
C TYR A 279 21.35 -0.62 2.43
N ASP A 280 21.56 -1.03 3.67
CA ASP A 280 22.75 -1.71 4.14
C ASP A 280 22.69 -3.24 4.03
N SER A 281 21.57 -3.85 3.65
CA SER A 281 21.40 -5.32 3.61
C SER A 281 22.48 -6.04 2.80
N ASN A 282 22.97 -5.46 1.70
CA ASN A 282 24.07 -5.97 0.88
C ASN A 282 25.39 -5.19 1.03
N GLY A 283 25.59 -4.50 2.15
CA GLY A 283 26.83 -3.79 2.43
C GLY A 283 27.09 -2.66 1.42
N ASN A 284 28.24 -2.69 0.75
CA ASN A 284 28.64 -1.63 -0.18
C ASN A 284 27.96 -1.69 -1.56
N SER A 285 27.31 -2.80 -1.91
CA SER A 285 26.81 -3.04 -3.27
C SER A 285 25.98 -1.88 -3.85
N PRO A 286 24.98 -1.31 -3.16
CA PRO A 286 24.25 -0.16 -3.70
C PRO A 286 25.14 1.07 -3.93
N PHE A 287 26.09 1.32 -3.03
CA PHE A 287 27.00 2.47 -3.11
C PHE A 287 28.02 2.33 -4.23
N ASP A 288 28.47 1.11 -4.51
CA ASP A 288 29.37 0.80 -5.62
C ASP A 288 28.67 1.06 -6.96
N VAL A 289 27.38 0.70 -7.09
CA VAL A 289 26.55 1.04 -8.26
C VAL A 289 26.42 2.56 -8.41
N ALA A 290 26.05 3.29 -7.35
CA ALA A 290 25.95 4.74 -7.43
C ALA A 290 27.28 5.42 -7.78
N ALA A 291 28.40 4.93 -7.24
CA ALA A 291 29.74 5.42 -7.61
C ALA A 291 30.03 5.16 -9.09
N ALA A 292 29.73 3.97 -9.60
CA ALA A 292 29.90 3.63 -11.02
C ALA A 292 29.06 4.52 -11.94
N LEU A 293 27.80 4.79 -11.58
CA LEU A 293 26.91 5.70 -12.33
C LEU A 293 27.40 7.14 -12.33
N ASN A 294 28.12 7.53 -11.27
CA ASN A 294 28.81 8.81 -11.19
C ASN A 294 30.22 8.77 -11.84
N GLY A 295 30.68 7.64 -12.38
CA GLY A 295 32.03 7.53 -12.96
C GLY A 295 33.16 7.66 -11.92
N LEU A 296 32.89 7.26 -10.68
CA LEU A 296 33.82 7.28 -9.55
C LEU A 296 34.33 5.87 -9.23
N ALA A 297 35.41 5.81 -8.45
CA ALA A 297 35.83 4.56 -7.82
C ALA A 297 34.86 4.18 -6.69
N ALA A 298 34.81 2.87 -6.39
CA ALA A 298 34.05 2.35 -5.26
C ALA A 298 34.40 3.10 -3.95
N PRO A 299 33.42 3.48 -3.12
CA PRO A 299 33.68 4.21 -1.89
C PRO A 299 34.57 3.42 -0.93
N SER A 300 35.46 4.12 -0.22
CA SER A 300 36.31 3.50 0.79
C SER A 300 35.57 3.19 2.11
N THR A 301 34.42 3.83 2.33
CA THR A 301 33.54 3.56 3.47
C THR A 301 33.01 2.13 3.40
N THR A 302 33.21 1.34 4.47
CA THR A 302 32.65 0.00 4.57
C THR A 302 31.31 0.04 5.28
N VAL A 303 30.24 -0.26 4.56
CA VAL A 303 28.90 -0.41 5.11
C VAL A 303 28.76 -1.81 5.67
N THR A 304 28.56 -1.90 6.98
CA THR A 304 28.31 -3.19 7.64
C THR A 304 26.88 -3.60 7.40
N SER A 305 26.67 -4.80 6.87
CA SER A 305 25.32 -5.33 6.65
C SER A 305 24.53 -5.48 7.93
N GLY A 306 23.30 -4.96 7.93
CA GLY A 306 22.32 -5.19 8.97
C GLY A 306 21.86 -6.65 9.03
N SER A 307 21.41 -7.10 10.20
CA SER A 307 20.91 -8.47 10.37
C SER A 307 19.46 -8.56 9.96
N VAL A 308 19.20 -8.65 8.65
CA VAL A 308 17.86 -8.98 8.16
C VAL A 308 17.61 -10.45 8.46
N THR A 309 17.06 -10.74 9.64
CA THR A 309 16.70 -12.10 10.00
C THR A 309 15.46 -12.48 9.21
N ALA A 310 15.62 -13.32 8.18
CA ALA A 310 14.49 -13.95 7.50
C ALA A 310 13.66 -14.69 8.56
N GLY A 311 12.45 -14.19 8.84
CA GLY A 311 11.52 -14.77 9.80
C GLY A 311 10.98 -16.12 9.34
N SER A 312 11.80 -17.16 9.38
CA SER A 312 11.35 -18.54 9.22
C SER A 312 10.89 -19.06 10.58
N ALA A 313 9.62 -18.83 10.92
CA ALA A 313 9.02 -19.47 12.09
C ALA A 313 8.69 -20.94 11.76
N THR A 314 9.71 -21.79 11.75
CA THR A 314 9.51 -23.24 11.94
C THR A 314 9.35 -23.50 13.43
N LEU A 315 8.15 -23.92 13.82
CA LEU A 315 7.83 -24.38 15.18
C LEU A 315 8.54 -25.72 15.43
N ASN A 316 9.80 -25.66 15.88
CA ASN A 316 10.50 -26.81 16.44
C ASN A 316 10.54 -26.69 17.97
N THR A 317 9.70 -27.50 18.62
CA THR A 317 9.77 -27.75 20.05
C THR A 317 10.94 -28.69 20.35
N SER A 318 12.02 -28.17 20.94
CA SER A 318 13.01 -28.99 21.63
C SER A 318 13.13 -28.54 23.09
N THR A 319 12.70 -29.45 23.98
CA THR A 319 12.83 -29.34 25.42
C THR A 319 14.22 -29.75 25.85
N SER A 320 14.99 -28.83 26.44
CA SER A 320 16.10 -29.17 27.33
C SER A 320 16.13 -28.22 28.52
N SER A 321 16.00 -28.78 29.73
CA SER A 321 16.06 -28.06 30.99
C SER A 321 17.45 -28.22 31.61
N PRO A 322 18.07 -27.14 32.14
CA PRO A 322 19.15 -27.30 33.10
C PRO A 322 18.74 -26.83 34.51
N SER A 323 19.06 -27.68 35.48
CA SER A 323 19.01 -27.47 36.92
C SER A 323 20.05 -26.43 37.36
N MET A 324 19.64 -25.44 38.15
CA MET A 324 20.53 -24.46 38.80
C MET A 324 20.80 -24.85 40.26
N THR A 325 22.07 -24.90 40.65
CA THR A 325 22.52 -25.00 42.04
C THR A 325 23.20 -23.68 42.42
N ALA A 326 22.76 -23.09 43.54
CA ALA A 326 23.14 -21.75 43.99
C ALA A 326 24.43 -21.73 44.83
N SER A 327 25.10 -20.58 44.86
CA SER A 327 25.99 -20.17 45.95
C SER A 327 26.00 -18.65 46.10
N VAL A 328 25.90 -18.20 47.36
CA VAL A 328 25.65 -16.83 47.84
C VAL A 328 26.84 -16.38 48.69
N THR A 329 27.26 -15.10 48.58
CA THR A 329 27.89 -14.23 49.62
C THR A 329 28.27 -12.89 48.99
N LYS A 330 28.28 -11.69 49.60
CA LYS A 330 27.71 -11.09 50.83
C LYS A 330 27.87 -9.55 50.67
N LEU A 331 27.16 -8.79 51.50
CA LEU A 331 26.76 -7.38 51.40
C LEU A 331 27.72 -6.33 52.04
N SER A 332 27.59 -5.06 51.62
CA SER A 332 27.42 -3.81 52.43
C SER A 332 28.55 -2.78 52.69
N GLY A 333 28.17 -1.49 52.58
CA GLY A 333 28.80 -0.26 53.16
C GLY A 333 28.63 1.02 52.30
N ALA A 334 27.51 1.77 52.37
CA ALA A 334 27.24 3.07 53.08
C ALA A 334 27.46 4.36 52.20
N GLU A 335 26.41 5.02 51.65
CA GLU A 335 25.60 6.20 52.10
C GLU A 335 26.34 7.56 52.20
N ARG A 336 25.87 8.76 51.78
CA ARG A 336 24.85 9.33 50.84
C ARG A 336 24.94 10.88 50.93
N VAL A 337 24.55 11.63 49.88
CA VAL A 337 23.79 12.92 49.77
C VAL A 337 24.19 13.67 48.46
N ALA A 338 23.35 14.48 47.80
CA ALA A 338 22.27 14.21 46.84
C ALA A 338 21.89 15.53 46.11
N PHE A 339 21.68 15.48 44.79
CA PHE A 339 20.86 16.34 43.88
C PHE A 339 20.87 15.56 42.54
N GLY A 340 19.83 15.25 41.75
CA GLY A 340 18.40 15.56 41.76
C GLY A 340 17.81 15.48 40.32
N MET A 341 17.93 14.32 39.65
CA MET A 341 17.32 13.87 38.36
C MET A 341 17.41 12.31 38.31
N PRO A 342 16.92 11.56 37.29
CA PRO A 342 15.59 11.40 36.68
C PRO A 342 15.16 9.89 36.53
N GLY A 343 13.98 9.60 35.94
CA GLY A 343 13.78 8.42 35.07
C GLY A 343 13.11 7.12 35.57
N VAL A 344 12.58 6.38 34.57
CA VAL A 344 12.39 4.91 34.42
C VAL A 344 11.09 4.30 35.03
N TRP A 345 10.09 3.81 34.24
CA TRP A 345 9.97 2.52 33.49
C TRP A 345 10.06 1.26 34.39
N PRO A 346 9.67 0.04 33.95
CA PRO A 346 8.58 -0.43 33.07
C PRO A 346 7.94 -1.77 33.57
N SER A 347 7.15 -2.41 32.70
CA SER A 347 7.00 -3.87 32.51
C SER A 347 5.69 -4.57 32.90
N PHE A 348 5.05 -5.03 31.82
CA PHE A 348 4.28 -6.26 31.69
C PHE A 348 4.90 -7.46 32.40
N ALA A 349 4.05 -8.26 33.06
CA ALA A 349 4.25 -9.71 33.22
C ALA A 349 2.93 -10.40 33.61
N GLY A 350 2.67 -11.55 32.99
CA GLY A 350 2.05 -12.69 33.69
C GLY A 350 0.60 -13.03 33.35
N VAL A 351 0.38 -13.66 32.19
CA VAL A 351 -0.62 -14.73 32.11
C VAL A 351 -0.05 -15.93 32.87
N VAL A 352 -0.66 -16.26 34.01
CA VAL A 352 -0.47 -17.54 34.74
C VAL A 352 -1.82 -18.25 34.80
N LEU A 353 -1.73 -19.55 34.47
CA LEU A 353 -2.70 -20.63 34.58
C LEU A 353 -3.87 -20.43 35.55
N GLY A 354 -5.08 -20.74 35.06
CA GLY A 354 -6.19 -21.25 35.84
C GLY A 354 -6.57 -22.66 35.36
N ILE A 355 -6.10 -23.67 36.11
CA ILE A 355 -6.53 -25.07 36.02
C ILE A 355 -7.91 -25.21 36.67
N VAL A 356 -8.89 -25.74 35.93
CA VAL A 356 -10.01 -26.56 36.41
C VAL A 356 -10.21 -27.59 35.30
N GLY A 357 -9.99 -28.90 35.43
CA GLY A 357 -10.28 -29.78 36.55
C GLY A 357 -11.57 -30.53 36.27
N GLY A 358 -11.49 -31.71 35.64
CA GLY A 358 -12.56 -32.72 35.73
C GLY A 358 -12.93 -33.49 34.45
N ASN A 359 -12.49 -34.76 34.43
CA ASN A 359 -13.11 -35.96 33.82
C ASN A 359 -13.31 -35.96 32.28
N GLY A 360 -12.75 -36.89 31.51
CA GLY A 360 -12.53 -38.31 31.77
C GLY A 360 -13.38 -39.10 30.76
N GLY A 361 -12.75 -39.68 29.75
CA GLY A 361 -13.45 -40.48 28.73
C GLY A 361 -12.62 -40.66 27.47
N ALA A 362 -11.68 -41.60 27.51
CA ALA A 362 -10.88 -42.03 26.38
C ALA A 362 -11.71 -42.74 25.31
N LEU A 363 -11.38 -42.51 24.04
CA LEU A 363 -11.40 -43.58 23.04
C LEU A 363 -10.15 -43.46 22.16
N LEU A 364 -9.26 -44.44 22.32
CA LEU A 364 -8.17 -44.76 21.41
C LEU A 364 -8.73 -45.16 20.04
N VAL A 365 -7.96 -44.90 18.98
CA VAL A 365 -7.30 -45.89 18.08
C VAL A 365 -6.71 -45.06 16.93
N GLU A 366 -5.42 -44.73 16.96
CA GLU A 366 -4.26 -45.53 16.51
C GLU A 366 -3.87 -45.16 15.07
N LEU A 367 -2.82 -44.36 15.02
CA LEU A 367 -2.03 -43.97 13.87
C LEU A 367 -1.16 -45.17 13.49
N LEU A 368 -1.20 -45.62 12.23
CA LEU A 368 -0.15 -46.45 11.67
C LEU A 368 0.51 -45.71 10.51
N ALA A 369 1.76 -45.32 10.75
CA ALA A 369 2.75 -45.03 9.73
C ALA A 369 3.14 -46.32 9.00
N MET A 370 3.54 -46.22 7.72
CA MET A 370 4.68 -46.95 7.19
C MET A 370 5.12 -46.45 5.81
N ASP A 371 6.44 -46.55 5.64
CA ASP A 371 7.38 -46.00 4.65
C ASP A 371 7.28 -46.56 3.21
N PRO A 372 8.08 -45.98 2.27
CA PRO A 372 8.08 -46.28 0.84
C PRO A 372 9.10 -47.38 0.44
N GLU A 373 8.84 -48.09 -0.66
CA GLU A 373 9.79 -48.43 -1.75
C GLU A 373 9.11 -49.36 -2.77
N GLY A 374 9.50 -49.24 -4.05
CA GLY A 374 8.90 -49.96 -5.18
C GLY A 374 9.58 -51.28 -5.54
N VAL A 375 8.96 -52.06 -6.45
CA VAL A 375 9.55 -52.80 -7.58
C VAL A 375 8.43 -53.46 -8.41
N SER A 376 8.63 -53.45 -9.73
CA SER A 376 7.82 -53.94 -10.86
C SER A 376 7.49 -55.45 -10.91
N LEU A 377 6.44 -55.86 -11.66
CA LEU A 377 6.56 -56.40 -13.05
C LEU A 377 5.19 -56.86 -13.66
N ALA A 378 5.01 -56.48 -14.94
CA ALA A 378 4.46 -57.25 -16.07
C ALA A 378 2.93 -57.51 -16.29
N LYS A 379 2.40 -56.76 -17.29
CA LYS A 379 2.00 -57.23 -18.65
C LYS A 379 0.55 -57.69 -18.92
N ALA A 380 -0.22 -56.83 -19.60
CA ALA A 380 -1.01 -57.21 -20.79
C ALA A 380 -1.51 -55.99 -21.62
N ARG A 381 -0.99 -55.88 -22.86
CA ARG A 381 -1.63 -55.50 -24.16
C ARG A 381 -2.82 -54.50 -24.10
N GLY A 382 -2.81 -53.34 -24.74
CA GLY A 382 -2.33 -53.03 -26.09
C GLY A 382 -3.38 -53.38 -27.15
N LYS A 383 -4.38 -52.52 -27.36
CA LYS A 383 -5.18 -52.33 -28.60
C LYS A 383 -6.16 -51.15 -28.46
N ASP A 384 -6.43 -50.50 -29.59
CA ASP A 384 -7.44 -49.46 -29.85
C ASP A 384 -7.10 -47.99 -29.63
N MET A 385 -6.05 -47.53 -30.32
CA MET A 385 -5.93 -46.14 -30.81
C MET A 385 -5.83 -46.09 -32.35
N ALA A 386 -6.44 -47.06 -33.04
CA ALA A 386 -6.47 -47.17 -34.51
C ALA A 386 -7.90 -47.25 -35.09
N SER A 387 -8.94 -47.27 -34.26
CA SER A 387 -10.35 -47.29 -34.66
C SER A 387 -10.99 -45.89 -34.76
N LEU A 388 -10.39 -44.86 -34.15
CA LEU A 388 -10.91 -43.49 -34.21
C LEU A 388 -10.39 -42.67 -35.41
N LEU A 389 -9.27 -43.07 -36.03
CA LEU A 389 -8.67 -42.38 -37.19
C LEU A 389 -9.20 -42.87 -38.56
N LYS A 390 -10.10 -43.86 -38.59
CA LYS A 390 -10.70 -44.39 -39.84
C LYS A 390 -12.14 -43.96 -40.11
N ALA A 391 -12.77 -43.19 -39.22
CA ALA A 391 -14.13 -42.70 -39.41
C ALA A 391 -14.23 -41.38 -40.22
N SER A 392 -13.09 -40.72 -40.50
CA SER A 392 -13.10 -39.39 -41.16
C SER A 392 -12.74 -39.40 -42.66
N ALA A 393 -12.57 -40.57 -43.29
CA ALA A 393 -12.12 -40.69 -44.69
C ALA A 393 -13.19 -41.23 -45.67
N LYS A 394 -14.47 -41.29 -45.29
CA LYS A 394 -15.52 -41.86 -46.15
C LYS A 394 -16.85 -41.09 -46.13
N ILE A 395 -16.79 -39.77 -46.27
CA ILE A 395 -17.95 -38.95 -46.70
C ILE A 395 -17.47 -37.85 -47.69
N GLN A 396 -16.68 -38.25 -48.69
CA GLN A 396 -16.45 -37.49 -49.92
C GLN A 396 -16.57 -38.45 -51.09
N SER A 397 -17.81 -38.75 -51.49
CA SER A 397 -18.17 -39.27 -52.83
C SER A 397 -19.66 -39.61 -52.89
N ARG A 398 -20.51 -38.59 -53.03
CA ARG A 398 -21.79 -38.64 -53.77
C ARG A 398 -22.60 -37.35 -53.58
N SER A 399 -22.42 -36.40 -54.50
CA SER A 399 -23.53 -35.78 -55.25
C SER A 399 -22.98 -34.62 -56.09
N LYS A 400 -22.75 -34.89 -57.37
CA LYS A 400 -22.59 -33.90 -58.43
C LYS A 400 -23.71 -34.19 -59.44
N SER A 401 -24.71 -33.31 -59.50
CA SER A 401 -25.78 -33.14 -60.53
C SER A 401 -26.76 -32.12 -59.93
N ASP A 402 -27.15 -30.99 -60.50
CA ASP A 402 -27.11 -30.48 -61.87
C ASP A 402 -27.18 -28.94 -61.88
N SER A 403 -26.69 -28.35 -62.98
CA SER A 403 -26.92 -27.04 -63.63
C SER A 403 -28.07 -26.12 -63.11
N LYS A 404 -28.06 -24.77 -63.19
CA LYS A 404 -27.55 -23.80 -64.19
C LYS A 404 -27.90 -22.36 -63.70
N GLY A 405 -27.09 -21.33 -64.01
CA GLY A 405 -27.60 -19.99 -64.34
C GLY A 405 -27.14 -18.74 -63.54
N GLN A 406 -26.16 -18.02 -64.12
CA GLN A 406 -26.01 -16.55 -64.24
C GLN A 406 -25.59 -15.65 -63.05
N ALA A 407 -24.29 -15.31 -63.09
CA ALA A 407 -23.69 -13.98 -63.28
C ALA A 407 -23.85 -12.83 -62.25
N ALA A 408 -22.69 -12.50 -61.66
CA ALA A 408 -22.08 -11.18 -61.43
C ALA A 408 -22.59 -10.27 -60.28
N SER A 409 -21.77 -10.13 -59.22
CA SER A 409 -20.93 -8.93 -59.01
C SER A 409 -20.11 -9.06 -57.71
N ALA A 410 -18.93 -8.45 -57.71
CA ALA A 410 -17.82 -8.57 -56.77
C ALA A 410 -18.03 -7.93 -55.39
N ASN A 411 -17.52 -8.56 -54.32
CA ASN A 411 -16.30 -8.15 -53.59
C ASN A 411 -16.17 -8.91 -52.26
N ASP A 412 -14.92 -9.24 -51.92
CA ASP A 412 -14.45 -10.01 -50.77
C ASP A 412 -15.01 -9.54 -49.41
N GLU A 413 -15.66 -10.46 -48.69
CA GLU A 413 -15.79 -10.42 -47.23
C GLU A 413 -15.02 -11.61 -46.65
N ASN A 414 -14.05 -11.30 -45.79
CA ASN A 414 -13.19 -12.28 -45.13
C ASN A 414 -13.99 -13.04 -44.06
N GLU A 415 -14.19 -14.32 -44.32
CA GLU A 415 -14.94 -15.29 -43.53
C GLU A 415 -14.17 -15.63 -42.24
N THR A 416 -14.77 -15.37 -41.06
CA THR A 416 -14.26 -15.89 -39.78
C THR A 416 -15.30 -16.82 -39.13
N ASP A 417 -14.78 -17.96 -38.69
CA ASP A 417 -15.46 -19.18 -38.25
C ASP A 417 -16.67 -18.98 -37.32
N LYS A 418 -17.84 -19.45 -37.77
CA LYS A 418 -19.02 -19.65 -36.90
C LYS A 418 -18.98 -21.04 -36.25
N VAL A 419 -18.43 -21.12 -35.04
CA VAL A 419 -18.67 -22.25 -34.13
C VAL A 419 -20.15 -22.26 -33.74
N LYS A 420 -20.90 -23.29 -34.17
CA LYS A 420 -22.31 -23.48 -33.78
C LYS A 420 -22.39 -23.86 -32.30
N ALA A 421 -22.78 -22.92 -31.44
CA ALA A 421 -23.11 -23.19 -30.04
C ALA A 421 -24.36 -24.08 -29.94
N THR A 422 -24.17 -25.35 -29.57
CA THR A 422 -25.24 -26.33 -29.30
C THR A 422 -25.77 -26.15 -27.88
N GLY A 423 -26.79 -25.31 -27.69
CA GLY A 423 -27.48 -25.13 -26.41
C GLY A 423 -28.62 -24.11 -26.49
N LYS A 424 -29.68 -24.27 -25.69
CA LYS A 424 -30.74 -23.25 -25.58
C LYS A 424 -30.10 -21.93 -25.09
N PRO A 425 -30.43 -20.77 -25.71
CA PRO A 425 -29.81 -19.52 -25.32
C PRO A 425 -30.24 -19.12 -23.91
N ARG A 426 -29.27 -18.73 -23.09
CA ARG A 426 -29.45 -18.20 -21.73
C ARG A 426 -30.37 -16.96 -21.72
N LYS A 427 -31.27 -16.86 -20.76
CA LYS A 427 -32.32 -15.81 -20.65
C LYS A 427 -32.42 -15.17 -19.26
N ASP A 428 -31.28 -15.02 -18.58
CA ASP A 428 -31.31 -14.49 -17.22
C ASP A 428 -31.74 -13.03 -17.14
N LYS A 429 -32.43 -12.72 -16.05
CA LYS A 429 -32.84 -11.38 -15.66
C LYS A 429 -32.52 -11.18 -14.18
N VAL A 430 -32.09 -9.97 -13.85
CA VAL A 430 -31.65 -9.63 -12.48
C VAL A 430 -32.61 -8.61 -11.90
N LEU A 431 -33.24 -8.91 -10.76
CA LEU A 431 -33.98 -7.92 -9.98
C LEU A 431 -32.97 -7.13 -9.14
N LEU A 432 -32.95 -5.80 -9.24
CA LEU A 432 -32.10 -4.93 -8.42
C LEU A 432 -32.96 -4.07 -7.50
N ILE A 433 -32.79 -4.27 -6.20
CA ILE A 433 -33.57 -3.60 -5.15
C ILE A 433 -32.67 -3.22 -3.98
N CYS A 434 -33.08 -2.21 -3.21
CA CYS A 434 -32.37 -1.83 -2.00
C CYS A 434 -33.31 -1.56 -0.84
N SER A 435 -32.74 -1.61 0.37
CA SER A 435 -33.45 -1.29 1.60
C SER A 435 -33.56 0.23 1.81
N ARG A 436 -34.45 0.64 2.70
CA ARG A 436 -34.44 2.01 3.25
C ARG A 436 -33.13 2.31 4.00
N GLY A 437 -32.64 3.54 3.84
CA GLY A 437 -31.45 4.05 4.51
C GLY A 437 -30.16 4.00 3.71
N VAL A 438 -30.23 3.70 2.41
CA VAL A 438 -29.10 3.88 1.48
C VAL A 438 -28.66 5.34 1.40
N THR A 439 -27.36 5.59 1.45
CA THR A 439 -26.75 6.93 1.33
C THR A 439 -26.76 7.42 -0.13
N GLN A 440 -26.25 8.63 -0.37
CA GLN A 440 -26.05 9.12 -1.74
C GLN A 440 -25.11 8.20 -2.53
N ARG A 441 -23.91 7.91 -2.00
CA ARG A 441 -22.91 7.04 -2.65
C ARG A 441 -23.48 5.66 -3.00
N MET A 442 -24.22 5.03 -2.08
CA MET A 442 -24.87 3.73 -2.33
C MET A 442 -25.90 3.79 -3.48
N ARG A 443 -26.60 4.92 -3.64
CA ARG A 443 -27.53 5.13 -4.76
C ARG A 443 -26.82 5.38 -6.09
N HIS A 444 -25.62 5.98 -6.09
CA HIS A 444 -24.79 6.08 -7.29
C HIS A 444 -24.29 4.69 -7.70
N LEU A 445 -23.72 3.90 -6.79
CA LEU A 445 -23.33 2.50 -7.07
C LEU A 445 -24.47 1.67 -7.68
N MET A 446 -25.69 1.79 -7.16
CA MET A 446 -26.86 1.12 -7.75
C MET A 446 -27.17 1.54 -9.17
N ARG A 447 -27.02 2.84 -9.48
CA ARG A 447 -27.23 3.35 -10.84
C ARG A 447 -26.14 2.85 -11.77
N ASP A 448 -24.90 2.78 -11.29
CA ASP A 448 -23.77 2.26 -12.06
C ASP A 448 -23.99 0.78 -12.43
N ILE A 449 -24.44 -0.04 -11.48
CA ILE A 449 -24.81 -1.45 -11.74
C ILE A 449 -25.98 -1.54 -12.74
N GLU A 450 -27.00 -0.68 -12.62
CA GLU A 450 -28.14 -0.62 -13.55
C GLU A 450 -27.71 -0.24 -14.98
N VAL A 451 -26.71 0.64 -15.12
CA VAL A 451 -26.15 1.06 -16.41
C VAL A 451 -25.30 -0.04 -17.04
N LEU A 452 -24.50 -0.75 -16.23
CA LEU A 452 -23.65 -1.85 -16.68
C LEU A 452 -24.43 -3.10 -17.09
N LEU A 453 -25.53 -3.41 -16.39
CA LEU A 453 -26.26 -4.66 -16.58
C LEU A 453 -27.63 -4.40 -17.24
N PRO A 454 -27.74 -4.46 -18.59
CA PRO A 454 -28.97 -4.11 -19.32
C PRO A 454 -30.14 -5.08 -19.08
N HIS A 455 -29.87 -6.30 -18.59
CA HIS A 455 -30.87 -7.29 -18.18
C HIS A 455 -31.33 -7.11 -16.73
N THR A 456 -30.94 -6.02 -16.08
CA THR A 456 -31.39 -5.65 -14.74
C THR A 456 -32.73 -4.92 -14.78
N LYS A 457 -33.63 -5.32 -13.89
CA LYS A 457 -34.90 -4.66 -13.60
C LYS A 457 -34.81 -4.06 -12.21
N LYS A 458 -34.82 -2.74 -12.13
CA LYS A 458 -34.86 -2.02 -10.86
C LYS A 458 -36.29 -1.87 -10.35
N ASP A 459 -36.46 -2.01 -9.04
CA ASP A 459 -37.73 -1.77 -8.34
C ASP A 459 -37.58 -0.69 -7.24
N SER A 460 -38.71 -0.28 -6.69
CA SER A 460 -38.86 0.52 -5.49
C SER A 460 -38.19 -0.13 -4.27
N LYS A 461 -37.85 0.69 -3.28
CA LYS A 461 -37.10 0.25 -2.09
C LYS A 461 -37.96 -0.69 -1.25
N LEU A 462 -37.33 -1.72 -0.67
CA LEU A 462 -38.00 -2.59 0.29
C LEU A 462 -38.15 -1.88 1.64
N ASP A 463 -39.37 -1.87 2.17
CA ASP A 463 -39.73 -1.15 3.39
C ASP A 463 -39.23 -1.85 4.67
N SER A 464 -39.34 -3.18 4.72
CA SER A 464 -38.91 -3.99 5.86
C SER A 464 -37.64 -4.77 5.55
N LYS A 465 -36.66 -4.70 6.47
CA LYS A 465 -35.39 -5.44 6.37
C LYS A 465 -35.47 -6.87 6.92
N SER A 466 -36.55 -7.22 7.62
CA SER A 466 -36.74 -8.55 8.22
C SER A 466 -37.47 -9.53 7.32
N SER A 467 -38.25 -9.04 6.36
CA SER A 467 -39.13 -9.85 5.51
C SER A 467 -38.49 -10.12 4.15
N LEU A 468 -37.36 -10.85 4.12
CA LEU A 468 -36.61 -11.09 2.88
C LEU A 468 -37.31 -12.04 1.90
N HIS A 469 -38.26 -12.87 2.34
CA HIS A 469 -39.03 -13.76 1.47
C HIS A 469 -39.83 -13.00 0.39
N LEU A 470 -40.23 -11.76 0.67
CA LEU A 470 -40.91 -10.88 -0.30
C LEU A 470 -40.06 -10.63 -1.55
N LEU A 471 -38.73 -10.74 -1.46
CA LEU A 471 -37.85 -10.61 -2.62
C LEU A 471 -38.07 -11.74 -3.64
N ASN A 472 -38.46 -12.93 -3.20
CA ASN A 472 -38.80 -14.04 -4.11
C ASN A 472 -40.10 -13.73 -4.87
N GLU A 473 -41.14 -13.27 -4.17
CA GLU A 473 -42.40 -12.85 -4.79
C GLU A 473 -42.21 -11.71 -5.80
N LEU A 474 -41.38 -10.72 -5.46
CA LEU A 474 -41.02 -9.63 -6.38
C LEU A 474 -40.21 -10.14 -7.58
N SER A 475 -39.30 -11.09 -7.37
CA SER A 475 -38.54 -11.68 -8.47
C SER A 475 -39.45 -12.45 -9.42
N ASP A 476 -40.45 -13.19 -8.91
CA ASP A 476 -41.42 -13.92 -9.72
C ASP A 476 -42.34 -12.96 -10.50
N LEU A 477 -42.80 -11.88 -9.84
CA LEU A 477 -43.62 -10.83 -10.47
C LEU A 477 -42.92 -10.19 -11.68
N HIS A 478 -41.60 -9.94 -11.58
CA HIS A 478 -40.81 -9.40 -12.69
C HIS A 478 -40.18 -10.49 -13.59
N SER A 479 -40.47 -11.76 -13.31
CA SER A 479 -39.89 -12.94 -13.96
C SER A 479 -38.34 -12.88 -14.01
N CYS A 480 -37.72 -12.50 -12.89
CA CYS A 480 -36.29 -12.42 -12.70
C CYS A 480 -35.75 -13.74 -12.13
N THR A 481 -34.68 -14.26 -12.73
CA THR A 481 -34.05 -15.51 -12.29
C THR A 481 -33.04 -15.29 -11.17
N ASN A 482 -32.51 -14.08 -11.06
CA ASN A 482 -31.55 -13.70 -10.04
C ASN A 482 -32.00 -12.40 -9.36
N THR A 483 -31.62 -12.21 -8.11
CA THR A 483 -31.94 -11.04 -7.32
C THR A 483 -30.68 -10.49 -6.65
N LEU A 484 -30.45 -9.18 -6.84
CA LEU A 484 -29.47 -8.36 -6.15
C LEU A 484 -30.20 -7.44 -5.17
N TYR A 485 -29.97 -7.65 -3.87
CA TYR A 485 -30.56 -6.81 -2.81
C TYR A 485 -29.49 -6.10 -1.98
N LEU A 486 -29.51 -4.77 -2.00
CA LEU A 486 -28.59 -3.91 -1.26
C LEU A 486 -29.21 -3.47 0.07
N GLU A 487 -28.70 -4.04 1.15
CA GLU A 487 -29.14 -3.81 2.51
C GLU A 487 -28.21 -2.81 3.21
N ALA A 488 -28.71 -1.59 3.46
CA ALA A 488 -28.00 -0.55 4.18
C ALA A 488 -28.32 -0.63 5.67
N ARG A 489 -27.32 -0.54 6.54
CA ARG A 489 -27.48 -0.49 8.00
C ARG A 489 -26.83 0.79 8.54
N ARG A 490 -27.53 1.46 9.46
CA ARG A 490 -27.08 2.70 10.12
C ARG A 490 -26.65 3.85 9.18
N HIS A 491 -27.08 3.83 7.92
CA HIS A 491 -26.64 4.79 6.88
C HIS A 491 -25.12 4.81 6.66
N GLU A 492 -24.42 3.75 7.03
CA GLU A 492 -22.95 3.64 6.93
C GLU A 492 -22.58 2.32 6.26
N ASP A 493 -23.08 1.21 6.80
CA ASP A 493 -22.69 -0.14 6.37
C ASP A 493 -23.59 -0.62 5.22
N LEU A 494 -22.99 -1.23 4.20
CA LEU A 494 -23.69 -1.79 3.05
C LEU A 494 -23.45 -3.29 2.95
N TYR A 495 -24.52 -4.04 2.77
CA TYR A 495 -24.49 -5.48 2.51
C TYR A 495 -25.14 -5.76 1.17
N LEU A 496 -24.56 -6.69 0.41
CA LEU A 496 -25.10 -7.18 -0.83
C LEU A 496 -25.58 -8.60 -0.63
N TRP A 497 -26.84 -8.84 -0.99
CA TRP A 497 -27.36 -10.18 -1.17
C TRP A 497 -27.45 -10.51 -2.65
N LEU A 498 -26.94 -11.68 -3.01
CA LEU A 498 -27.00 -12.27 -4.33
C LEU A 498 -27.78 -13.58 -4.21
N SER A 499 -28.88 -13.75 -4.93
CA SER A 499 -29.66 -14.99 -4.87
C SER A 499 -30.12 -15.43 -6.25
N ARG A 500 -30.18 -16.74 -6.44
CA ARG A 500 -30.94 -17.35 -7.54
C ARG A 500 -32.37 -17.60 -7.05
N SER A 501 -33.28 -16.71 -7.42
CA SER A 501 -34.66 -16.77 -6.94
C SER A 501 -35.50 -17.77 -7.77
N PRO A 502 -36.48 -18.47 -7.18
CA PRO A 502 -36.89 -18.43 -5.76
C PRO A 502 -36.21 -19.49 -4.88
N ASN A 503 -35.50 -20.46 -5.46
CA ASN A 503 -35.06 -21.65 -4.73
C ASN A 503 -33.73 -21.49 -3.98
N GLY A 504 -32.89 -20.55 -4.38
CA GLY A 504 -31.52 -20.39 -3.89
C GLY A 504 -30.48 -21.01 -4.84
N PRO A 505 -29.20 -20.99 -4.45
CA PRO A 505 -28.68 -20.50 -3.17
C PRO A 505 -28.66 -18.98 -3.07
N SER A 506 -28.39 -18.47 -1.86
CA SER A 506 -28.16 -17.04 -1.64
C SER A 506 -26.87 -16.78 -0.88
N VAL A 507 -26.16 -15.73 -1.28
CA VAL A 507 -24.90 -15.29 -0.70
C VAL A 507 -25.10 -13.91 -0.11
N LYS A 508 -24.64 -13.72 1.13
CA LYS A 508 -24.57 -12.41 1.78
C LYS A 508 -23.12 -11.96 1.84
N CYS A 509 -22.83 -10.81 1.26
CA CYS A 509 -21.53 -10.16 1.33
C CYS A 509 -21.64 -8.79 2.02
N GLN A 510 -20.59 -8.36 2.73
CA GLN A 510 -20.39 -6.96 3.06
C GLN A 510 -19.76 -6.25 1.86
N VAL A 511 -20.28 -5.07 1.51
CA VAL A 511 -19.69 -4.20 0.49
C VAL A 511 -18.80 -3.17 1.16
N GLN A 512 -17.55 -3.08 0.73
CA GLN A 512 -16.53 -2.15 1.22
C GLN A 512 -15.87 -1.40 0.05
N ASN A 513 -15.14 -0.32 0.35
CA ASN A 513 -14.33 0.45 -0.60
C ASN A 513 -15.08 0.79 -1.90
N VAL A 514 -16.30 1.30 -1.75
CA VAL A 514 -17.15 1.69 -2.89
C VAL A 514 -16.63 3.02 -3.44
N HIS A 515 -16.21 3.00 -4.70
CA HIS A 515 -15.96 4.18 -5.52
C HIS A 515 -16.88 4.12 -6.73
N THR A 516 -17.70 5.13 -6.90
CA THR A 516 -18.66 5.19 -8.01
C THR A 516 -18.02 5.73 -9.28
N MET A 517 -18.66 5.53 -10.44
CA MET A 517 -18.16 6.09 -11.71
C MET A 517 -17.94 7.61 -11.65
N ASP A 518 -18.74 8.33 -10.86
CA ASP A 518 -18.68 9.80 -10.72
C ASP A 518 -17.57 10.30 -9.76
N GLU A 519 -17.08 9.45 -8.84
CA GLU A 519 -16.23 9.88 -7.70
C GLU A 519 -14.74 9.80 -7.99
N LEU A 520 -14.36 9.40 -9.21
CA LEU A 520 -13.00 9.04 -9.56
C LEU A 520 -12.68 9.70 -10.89
N LYS A 521 -11.52 10.37 -11.00
CA LYS A 521 -11.00 10.98 -12.24
C LYS A 521 -10.64 9.92 -13.30
N MET A 522 -11.38 8.81 -13.34
CA MET A 522 -11.26 7.76 -14.33
C MET A 522 -11.63 8.32 -15.69
N THR A 523 -10.75 8.10 -16.67
CA THR A 523 -10.88 8.62 -18.03
C THR A 523 -11.63 7.65 -18.95
N GLY A 524 -11.88 6.42 -18.49
CA GLY A 524 -12.53 5.37 -19.27
C GLY A 524 -14.04 5.56 -19.38
N ASN A 525 -14.62 5.12 -20.49
CA ASN A 525 -16.06 5.14 -20.74
C ASN A 525 -16.50 3.91 -21.55
N CYS A 526 -17.68 3.38 -21.27
CA CYS A 526 -18.27 2.28 -22.04
C CYS A 526 -19.70 2.61 -22.48
N LEU A 527 -20.12 2.03 -23.60
CA LEU A 527 -21.47 2.15 -24.12
C LEU A 527 -22.46 1.53 -23.14
N ARG A 528 -23.41 2.33 -22.67
CA ARG A 528 -24.56 1.81 -21.92
C ARG A 528 -25.26 0.67 -22.68
N GLY A 529 -25.33 -0.50 -22.05
CA GLY A 529 -25.96 -1.70 -22.58
C GLY A 529 -25.09 -2.57 -23.49
N SER A 530 -23.79 -2.30 -23.62
CA SER A 530 -22.83 -3.22 -24.22
C SER A 530 -22.64 -4.49 -23.39
N ARG A 531 -21.96 -5.49 -23.95
CA ARG A 531 -21.69 -6.76 -23.27
C ARG A 531 -20.29 -6.77 -22.70
N GLY A 532 -20.18 -6.61 -21.39
CA GLY A 532 -18.91 -6.79 -20.69
C GLY A 532 -18.43 -8.23 -20.74
N ILE A 533 -17.12 -8.42 -20.85
CA ILE A 533 -16.46 -9.71 -20.62
C ILE A 533 -16.30 -9.87 -19.11
N CYS A 534 -16.79 -10.97 -18.53
CA CYS A 534 -16.51 -11.29 -17.13
C CYS A 534 -15.26 -12.16 -17.05
N VAL A 535 -14.26 -11.69 -16.30
CA VAL A 535 -13.00 -12.38 -16.09
C VAL A 535 -12.89 -12.73 -14.61
N PHE A 536 -12.57 -14.00 -14.35
CA PHE A 536 -12.32 -14.55 -13.04
C PHE A 536 -10.88 -15.05 -13.04
N ASP A 537 -10.12 -14.71 -12.01
CA ASP A 537 -8.77 -15.27 -11.83
C ASP A 537 -8.81 -16.76 -11.46
N GLY A 538 -7.63 -17.39 -11.41
CA GLY A 538 -7.51 -18.83 -11.10
C GLY A 538 -7.89 -19.19 -9.66
N ALA A 539 -7.96 -18.22 -8.73
CA ALA A 539 -8.29 -18.47 -7.34
C ALA A 539 -9.77 -18.89 -7.15
N TRP A 540 -10.65 -18.56 -8.11
CA TRP A 540 -12.06 -18.94 -8.06
C TRP A 540 -12.32 -20.45 -8.21
N ASP A 541 -11.34 -21.18 -8.74
CA ASP A 541 -11.44 -22.63 -8.95
C ASP A 541 -10.80 -23.44 -7.78
N GLY A 542 -10.34 -22.76 -6.72
CA GLY A 542 -9.72 -23.38 -5.56
C GLY A 542 -10.71 -24.05 -4.60
N ASP A 543 -11.52 -23.23 -3.91
CA ASP A 543 -12.50 -23.74 -2.93
C ASP A 543 -13.92 -23.88 -3.51
N GLU A 544 -14.70 -24.79 -2.94
CA GLU A 544 -16.07 -25.08 -3.39
C GLU A 544 -17.00 -23.86 -3.29
N HIS A 545 -16.86 -23.07 -2.22
CA HIS A 545 -17.66 -21.87 -2.02
C HIS A 545 -17.31 -20.77 -3.04
N TRP A 546 -16.04 -20.66 -3.45
CA TRP A 546 -15.62 -19.77 -4.53
C TRP A 546 -16.15 -20.23 -5.88
N THR A 547 -16.10 -21.52 -6.17
CA THR A 547 -16.66 -22.09 -7.40
C THR A 547 -18.17 -21.82 -7.50
N LEU A 548 -18.90 -22.00 -6.40
CA LEU A 548 -20.32 -21.66 -6.34
C LEU A 548 -20.58 -20.17 -6.58
N MET A 549 -19.81 -19.31 -5.92
CA MET A 549 -19.92 -17.86 -6.10
C MET A 549 -19.58 -17.46 -7.54
N LYS A 550 -18.54 -18.03 -8.17
CA LYS A 550 -18.17 -17.80 -9.57
C LYS A 550 -19.35 -18.03 -10.50
N GLU A 551 -20.07 -19.14 -10.29
CA GLU A 551 -21.24 -19.50 -11.09
C GLU A 551 -22.41 -18.53 -10.88
N MET A 552 -22.68 -18.14 -9.63
CA MET A 552 -23.72 -17.15 -9.33
C MET A 552 -23.39 -15.76 -9.90
N PHE A 553 -22.13 -15.33 -9.81
CA PHE A 553 -21.66 -14.07 -10.37
C PHE A 553 -21.72 -14.07 -11.90
N THR A 554 -21.37 -15.18 -12.54
CA THR A 554 -21.52 -15.36 -13.99
C THR A 554 -22.99 -15.24 -14.42
N HIS A 555 -23.92 -15.78 -13.63
CA HIS A 555 -25.36 -15.67 -13.88
C HIS A 555 -25.91 -14.24 -13.74
N VAL A 556 -25.27 -13.40 -12.91
CA VAL A 556 -25.71 -12.04 -12.66
C VAL A 556 -25.01 -11.01 -13.55
N PHE A 557 -23.68 -11.04 -13.61
CA PHE A 557 -22.88 -10.00 -14.26
C PHE A 557 -22.65 -10.26 -15.76
N SER A 558 -22.66 -11.52 -16.21
CA SER A 558 -22.52 -11.78 -17.65
C SER A 558 -23.85 -11.57 -18.37
N VAL A 559 -23.86 -10.62 -19.31
CA VAL A 559 -25.07 -10.20 -20.04
C VAL A 559 -25.49 -11.24 -21.08
N PRO A 560 -26.70 -11.82 -21.00
CA PRO A 560 -27.20 -12.77 -21.98
C PRO A 560 -27.39 -12.13 -23.37
N ARG A 561 -27.07 -12.85 -24.43
CA ARG A 561 -27.27 -12.41 -25.83
C ARG A 561 -28.74 -12.14 -26.18
N THR A 562 -29.67 -12.67 -25.39
CA THR A 562 -31.13 -12.51 -25.56
C THR A 562 -31.69 -11.25 -24.91
N SER A 563 -30.86 -10.44 -24.25
CA SER A 563 -31.29 -9.21 -23.56
C SER A 563 -31.84 -8.16 -24.54
N ARG A 564 -32.93 -7.49 -24.16
CA ARG A 564 -33.64 -6.53 -25.05
C ARG A 564 -32.90 -5.21 -25.27
N ARG A 565 -32.08 -4.77 -24.31
CA ARG A 565 -31.38 -3.46 -24.34
C ARG A 565 -29.92 -3.58 -24.74
N LEU A 566 -29.59 -4.68 -25.41
CA LEU A 566 -28.24 -5.07 -25.75
C LEU A 566 -27.71 -4.26 -26.93
N LYS A 567 -26.48 -3.77 -26.81
CA LYS A 567 -25.69 -3.30 -27.95
C LYS A 567 -24.75 -4.41 -28.43
N PRO A 568 -24.47 -4.49 -29.74
CA PRO A 568 -23.69 -5.60 -30.31
C PRO A 568 -22.20 -5.57 -29.93
N PHE A 569 -21.70 -4.43 -29.44
CA PHE A 569 -20.29 -4.21 -29.14
C PHE A 569 -19.85 -4.76 -27.77
N VAL A 570 -18.58 -5.15 -27.70
CA VAL A 570 -17.87 -5.51 -26.47
C VAL A 570 -16.79 -4.45 -26.29
N ASP A 571 -16.94 -3.62 -25.26
CA ASP A 571 -16.10 -2.44 -25.05
C ASP A 571 -15.60 -2.31 -23.61
N HIS A 572 -15.94 -3.28 -22.74
CA HIS A 572 -15.48 -3.29 -21.35
C HIS A 572 -15.29 -4.70 -20.81
N VAL A 573 -14.51 -4.79 -19.74
CA VAL A 573 -14.18 -6.01 -18.99
C VAL A 573 -14.52 -5.80 -17.53
N LEU A 574 -15.30 -6.73 -16.98
CA LEU A 574 -15.60 -6.85 -15.56
C LEU A 574 -14.64 -7.88 -14.97
N VAL A 575 -13.74 -7.44 -14.10
CA VAL A 575 -12.74 -8.30 -13.47
C VAL A 575 -13.16 -8.58 -12.04
N PHE A 576 -13.20 -9.87 -11.70
CA PHE A 576 -13.44 -10.39 -10.37
C PHE A 576 -12.18 -11.11 -9.89
N SER A 577 -11.49 -10.53 -8.91
CA SER A 577 -10.28 -11.11 -8.34
C SER A 577 -10.51 -11.52 -6.89
N ILE A 578 -9.98 -12.66 -6.48
CA ILE A 578 -9.98 -13.06 -5.06
C ILE A 578 -8.64 -12.68 -4.47
N LEU A 579 -8.66 -11.84 -3.44
CA LEU A 579 -7.50 -11.45 -2.65
C LEU A 579 -7.95 -11.32 -1.19
N ASP A 580 -7.25 -11.99 -0.27
CA ASP A 580 -7.55 -12.04 1.16
C ASP A 580 -8.97 -12.49 1.51
N ASN A 581 -9.43 -13.57 0.87
CA ASN A 581 -10.80 -14.09 1.00
C ASN A 581 -11.90 -13.04 0.70
N LYS A 582 -11.57 -12.00 -0.09
CA LYS A 582 -12.49 -10.96 -0.55
C LYS A 582 -12.50 -10.93 -2.06
N VAL A 583 -13.68 -10.61 -2.60
CA VAL A 583 -13.89 -10.44 -4.04
C VAL A 583 -13.74 -8.97 -4.40
N TRP A 584 -12.72 -8.65 -5.19
CA TRP A 584 -12.47 -7.34 -5.75
C TRP A 584 -13.15 -7.22 -7.11
N PHE A 585 -14.01 -6.21 -7.26
CA PHE A 585 -14.66 -5.90 -8.52
C PHE A 585 -14.05 -4.65 -9.15
N ARG A 586 -13.65 -4.77 -10.42
CA ARG A 586 -13.18 -3.64 -11.24
C ARG A 586 -13.79 -3.70 -12.64
N ASN A 587 -13.96 -2.53 -13.26
CA ASN A 587 -14.52 -2.37 -14.60
C ASN A 587 -13.60 -1.51 -15.47
N TYR A 588 -13.17 -2.06 -16.60
CA TYR A 588 -12.22 -1.44 -17.53
C TYR A 588 -12.80 -1.31 -18.94
N GLN A 589 -12.52 -0.22 -19.62
CA GLN A 589 -12.75 -0.01 -21.05
C GLN A 589 -11.67 -0.74 -21.86
N ILE A 590 -12.08 -1.37 -22.96
CA ILE A 590 -11.17 -1.93 -23.96
C ILE A 590 -10.86 -0.86 -25.00
N ILE A 591 -9.58 -0.54 -25.18
CA ILE A 591 -9.08 0.36 -26.23
C ILE A 591 -8.23 -0.46 -27.19
N GLU A 592 -8.63 -0.54 -28.46
CA GLU A 592 -7.92 -1.34 -29.49
C GLU A 592 -6.91 -0.53 -30.32
N LYS A 593 -6.94 0.80 -30.21
CA LYS A 593 -6.06 1.72 -30.93
C LYS A 593 -5.58 2.81 -29.98
N ASP A 594 -4.27 3.05 -29.96
CA ASP A 594 -3.70 4.18 -29.23
C ASP A 594 -4.32 5.50 -29.77
N PRO A 595 -4.98 6.31 -28.93
CA PRO A 595 -5.52 7.61 -29.34
C PRO A 595 -4.46 8.54 -29.97
N LEU A 596 -3.19 8.35 -29.63
CA LEU A 596 -2.06 9.16 -30.11
C LEU A 596 -1.52 8.68 -31.47
N GLN A 597 -1.76 7.41 -31.84
CA GLN A 597 -1.35 6.82 -33.13
C GLN A 597 -2.47 5.99 -33.77
N PRO A 598 -3.52 6.63 -34.33
CA PRO A 598 -4.69 5.94 -34.89
C PRO A 598 -4.39 5.04 -36.11
N SER A 599 -3.21 5.20 -36.72
CA SER A 599 -2.69 4.40 -37.85
C SER A 599 -1.64 3.34 -37.45
N GLY A 600 -1.32 3.21 -36.16
CA GLY A 600 -0.40 2.19 -35.65
C GLY A 600 -1.00 0.78 -35.66
N PRO A 601 -0.19 -0.27 -35.41
CA PRO A 601 -0.71 -1.62 -35.21
C PRO A 601 -1.70 -1.65 -34.04
N PRO A 602 -2.78 -2.46 -34.11
CA PRO A 602 -3.78 -2.51 -33.04
C PRO A 602 -3.13 -3.03 -31.75
N GLN A 603 -2.99 -2.15 -30.76
CA GLN A 603 -2.53 -2.49 -29.42
C GLN A 603 -3.73 -2.41 -28.47
N THR A 604 -3.98 -3.49 -27.74
CA THR A 604 -5.08 -3.52 -26.76
C THR A 604 -4.59 -3.00 -25.42
N SER A 605 -5.26 -1.97 -24.90
CA SER A 605 -5.03 -1.43 -23.57
C SER A 605 -6.35 -1.34 -22.79
N LEU A 606 -6.24 -1.31 -21.46
CA LEU A 606 -7.37 -1.25 -20.55
C LEU A 606 -7.33 0.06 -19.78
N VAL A 607 -8.44 0.80 -19.74
CA VAL A 607 -8.56 2.03 -18.97
C VAL A 607 -9.71 1.88 -17.98
N GLU A 608 -9.48 2.18 -16.71
CA GLU A 608 -10.50 1.99 -15.68
C GLU A 608 -11.68 2.96 -15.86
N ILE A 609 -12.90 2.46 -15.64
CA ILE A 609 -14.18 3.21 -15.74
C ILE A 609 -14.81 3.38 -14.35
N GLY A 610 -14.78 2.30 -13.55
CA GLY A 610 -15.60 2.15 -12.35
C GLY A 610 -16.98 1.52 -12.61
N PRO A 611 -17.76 1.20 -11.56
CA PRO A 611 -17.46 1.41 -10.16
C PRO A 611 -16.45 0.38 -9.64
N ARG A 612 -15.77 0.72 -8.54
CA ARG A 612 -14.89 -0.17 -7.78
C ARG A 612 -15.58 -0.50 -6.46
N PHE A 613 -15.58 -1.76 -6.08
CA PHE A 613 -16.02 -2.17 -4.74
C PHE A 613 -15.44 -3.53 -4.37
N VAL A 614 -15.40 -3.81 -3.08
CA VAL A 614 -14.92 -5.06 -2.51
C VAL A 614 -16.06 -5.76 -1.81
N LEU A 615 -16.22 -7.06 -2.05
CA LEU A 615 -17.23 -7.90 -1.41
C LEU A 615 -16.53 -8.88 -0.48
N THR A 616 -16.86 -8.83 0.81
CA THR A 616 -16.42 -9.84 1.79
C THR A 616 -17.56 -10.83 2.01
N PRO A 617 -17.44 -12.10 1.64
CA PRO A 617 -18.47 -13.10 1.92
C PRO A 617 -18.67 -13.24 3.44
N ILE A 618 -19.93 -13.25 3.86
CA ILE A 618 -20.33 -13.44 5.26
C ILE A 618 -20.83 -14.86 5.43
N ARG A 619 -21.89 -15.20 4.68
CA ARG A 619 -22.55 -16.50 4.72
C ARG A 619 -23.18 -16.83 3.38
N ILE A 620 -23.24 -18.13 3.09
CA ILE A 620 -24.02 -18.69 1.99
C ILE A 620 -25.14 -19.55 2.59
N PHE A 621 -26.33 -19.41 2.05
CA PHE A 621 -27.51 -20.16 2.43
C PHE A 621 -27.94 -21.06 1.28
N GLU A 622 -28.45 -22.24 1.63
CA GLU A 622 -29.01 -23.19 0.67
C GLU A 622 -30.20 -22.60 -0.10
N GLY A 623 -31.06 -21.85 0.59
CA GLY A 623 -32.26 -21.25 0.03
C GLY A 623 -32.08 -19.81 -0.43
N SER A 624 -33.10 -19.26 -1.10
CA SER A 624 -33.13 -17.85 -1.49
C SER A 624 -33.52 -16.96 -0.32
N PHE A 625 -32.56 -16.16 0.17
CA PHE A 625 -32.68 -15.26 1.32
C PHE A 625 -33.08 -15.94 2.64
N GLY A 626 -32.72 -17.22 2.79
CA GLY A 626 -33.01 -18.03 3.98
C GLY A 626 -32.57 -19.49 3.79
N GLY A 627 -32.96 -20.34 4.73
CA GLY A 627 -32.54 -21.73 4.78
C GLY A 627 -31.26 -21.96 5.59
N PRO A 628 -30.79 -23.21 5.69
CA PRO A 628 -29.56 -23.55 6.39
C PRO A 628 -28.34 -22.84 5.82
N THR A 629 -27.40 -22.47 6.70
CA THR A 629 -26.11 -21.91 6.30
C THR A 629 -25.20 -23.04 5.83
N VAL A 630 -24.77 -22.97 4.57
CA VAL A 630 -23.86 -23.96 3.95
C VAL A 630 -22.40 -23.50 4.01
N PHE A 631 -22.17 -22.20 4.16
CA PHE A 631 -20.84 -21.62 4.39
C PHE A 631 -20.96 -20.42 5.31
N GLU A 632 -20.03 -20.30 6.25
CA GLU A 632 -19.86 -19.13 7.12
C GLU A 632 -18.38 -18.75 7.17
N ASN A 633 -18.11 -17.47 6.92
CA ASN A 633 -16.75 -16.96 7.00
C ASN A 633 -16.39 -16.66 8.47
N ALA A 634 -15.51 -17.47 9.05
CA ALA A 634 -15.04 -17.32 10.43
C ALA A 634 -14.21 -16.04 10.66
N GLU A 635 -13.57 -15.51 9.61
CA GLU A 635 -12.74 -14.31 9.67
C GLU A 635 -13.60 -13.02 9.61
N PHE A 636 -14.89 -13.15 9.32
CA PHE A 636 -15.77 -12.00 9.18
C PHE A 636 -16.12 -11.38 10.54
N VAL A 637 -15.65 -10.16 10.77
CA VAL A 637 -16.06 -9.33 11.92
C VAL A 637 -16.98 -8.21 11.43
N SER A 638 -18.19 -8.14 11.99
CA SER A 638 -19.13 -7.09 11.62
C SER A 638 -18.62 -5.68 12.01
N PRO A 639 -18.87 -4.63 11.21
CA PRO A 639 -18.51 -3.26 11.58
C PRO A 639 -19.13 -2.79 12.91
N ALA A 640 -20.30 -3.33 13.28
CA ALA A 640 -20.91 -3.08 14.57
C ALA A 640 -20.07 -3.62 15.74
N ALA A 641 -19.50 -4.84 15.59
CA ALA A 641 -18.61 -5.43 16.57
C ALA A 641 -17.30 -4.63 16.68
N VAL A 642 -16.70 -4.24 15.55
CA VAL A 642 -15.48 -3.39 15.53
C VAL A 642 -15.71 -2.05 16.24
N ARG A 643 -16.81 -1.35 15.94
CA ARG A 643 -17.15 -0.10 16.64
C ARG A 643 -17.49 -0.31 18.12
N SER A 644 -17.88 -1.51 18.52
CA SER A 644 -18.11 -1.86 19.92
C SER A 644 -16.81 -2.13 20.66
N SER A 645 -15.84 -2.81 20.03
CA SER A 645 -14.52 -3.04 20.62
C SER A 645 -13.75 -1.74 20.80
N MET A 646 -13.75 -0.86 19.80
CA MET A 646 -13.12 0.47 19.90
C MET A 646 -13.72 1.31 21.03
N ARG A 647 -15.05 1.30 21.19
CA ARG A 647 -15.73 2.02 22.28
C ARG A 647 -15.42 1.41 23.65
N ARG A 648 -15.30 0.09 23.74
CA ARG A 648 -14.90 -0.60 24.97
C ARG A 648 -13.48 -0.25 25.36
N GLU A 649 -12.54 -0.29 24.42
CA GLU A 649 -11.13 0.05 24.66
C GLU A 649 -10.97 1.51 25.10
N ALA A 650 -11.67 2.45 24.45
CA ALA A 650 -11.69 3.85 24.88
C ALA A 650 -12.27 4.03 26.29
N GLY A 651 -13.32 3.26 26.61
CA GLY A 651 -13.91 3.22 27.96
C GLY A 651 -12.94 2.68 29.01
N ASP A 652 -12.17 1.65 28.67
CA ASP A 652 -11.18 1.03 29.56
C ASP A 652 -9.98 1.97 29.79
N LYS A 653 -9.51 2.68 28.74
CA LYS A 653 -8.51 3.77 28.86
C LYS A 653 -9.00 4.89 29.77
N TYR A 654 -10.26 5.32 29.60
CA TYR A 654 -10.85 6.35 30.46
C TYR A 654 -10.96 5.89 31.93
N ARG A 655 -11.35 4.63 32.15
CA ARG A 655 -11.44 4.03 33.48
C ARG A 655 -10.07 4.01 34.17
N SER A 656 -9.05 3.50 33.49
CA SER A 656 -7.67 3.46 34.01
C SER A 656 -7.15 4.86 34.36
N ARG A 657 -7.43 5.88 33.53
CA ARG A 657 -7.08 7.26 33.86
C ARG A 657 -7.78 7.77 35.12
N LYS A 658 -9.07 7.46 35.29
CA LYS A 658 -9.85 7.87 36.46
C LYS A 658 -9.41 7.17 37.73
N GLU A 659 -9.06 5.89 37.65
CA GLU A 659 -8.44 5.14 38.75
C GLU A 659 -7.10 5.76 39.15
N GLY A 660 -6.22 6.04 38.17
CA GLY A 660 -4.93 6.71 38.43
C GLY A 660 -5.05 8.12 39.01
N GLU A 661 -6.04 8.92 38.58
CA GLU A 661 -6.36 10.20 39.22
C GLU A 661 -6.82 10.02 40.68
N GLY A 662 -7.62 8.99 40.95
CA GLY A 662 -8.07 8.63 42.29
C GLY A 662 -6.89 8.26 43.20
N GLU A 663 -6.04 7.34 42.75
CA GLU A 663 -4.84 6.92 43.48
C GLU A 663 -3.87 8.09 43.72
N ARG A 664 -3.70 8.99 42.74
CA ARG A 664 -2.85 10.19 42.90
C ARG A 664 -3.41 11.15 43.94
N LYS A 665 -4.73 11.36 43.96
CA LYS A 665 -5.40 12.16 45.00
C LYS A 665 -5.23 11.53 46.37
N GLU A 666 -5.38 10.22 46.47
CA GLU A 666 -5.25 9.50 47.74
C GLU A 666 -3.80 9.52 48.24
N ARG A 667 -2.82 9.32 47.36
CA ARG A 667 -1.39 9.47 47.68
C ARG A 667 -1.06 10.90 48.11
N GLY A 668 -1.66 11.90 47.45
CA GLY A 668 -1.52 13.31 47.83
C GLY A 668 -2.12 13.61 49.21
N LYS A 669 -3.25 12.98 49.56
CA LYS A 669 -3.85 13.08 50.89
C LYS A 669 -2.97 12.43 51.95
N ARG A 670 -2.52 11.19 51.73
CA ARG A 670 -1.59 10.50 52.65
C ARG A 670 -0.30 11.29 52.86
N ARG A 671 0.31 11.82 51.80
CA ARG A 671 1.49 12.68 51.92
C ARG A 671 1.24 13.96 52.73
N ARG A 672 0.03 14.53 52.70
CA ARG A 672 -0.33 15.68 53.54
C ARG A 672 -0.55 15.29 55.00
N GLU A 673 -1.05 14.08 55.25
CA GLU A 673 -1.27 13.54 56.60
C GLU A 673 0.04 13.04 57.24
N ASP A 674 0.98 12.52 56.44
CA ASP A 674 2.27 11.97 56.90
C ASP A 674 3.36 13.03 57.12
N VAL A 675 3.14 14.29 56.69
CA VAL A 675 4.05 15.39 57.02
C VAL A 675 3.77 15.81 58.47
N ALA A 676 4.60 15.31 59.39
CA ALA A 676 4.60 15.79 60.76
C ALA A 676 4.87 17.29 60.80
N ASP A 677 4.04 18.04 61.52
CA ASP A 677 4.18 19.48 61.68
C ASP A 677 5.59 19.82 62.19
N ASP A 678 6.33 20.59 61.39
CA ASP A 678 7.65 21.13 61.72
C ASP A 678 7.60 21.84 63.08
N GLN A 679 8.53 21.50 63.98
CA GLN A 679 8.57 22.08 65.33
C GLN A 679 8.85 23.59 65.32
N LEU A 680 9.46 24.10 64.24
CA LEU A 680 9.67 25.53 64.01
C LEU A 680 8.59 26.15 63.12
N GLY A 681 7.58 25.37 62.71
CA GLY A 681 6.47 25.83 61.92
C GLY A 681 5.62 26.85 62.66
N ARG A 682 5.22 27.92 61.96
CA ARG A 682 4.46 29.05 62.52
C ARG A 682 3.19 28.64 63.30
N LYS A 683 2.58 27.50 62.95
CA LYS A 683 1.43 26.93 63.68
C LYS A 683 1.76 26.34 65.05
N LYS A 684 3.01 25.90 65.30
CA LYS A 684 3.46 25.38 66.60
C LYS A 684 4.18 26.43 67.44
N VAL A 685 4.90 27.36 66.79
CA VAL A 685 5.68 28.41 67.48
C VAL A 685 4.78 29.53 68.02
N PHE A 686 3.62 29.75 67.40
CA PHE A 686 2.67 30.81 67.78
C PHE A 686 1.31 30.27 68.24
N ALA A 687 1.24 28.98 68.61
CA ALA A 687 0.07 28.38 69.24
C ALA A 687 0.13 28.48 70.76
#